data_AF-A0AAP5JT14-F1
#
_entry.id   AF-A0AAP5JT14-F1
#
_cell.length_a   1.000
_cell.length_b   1.000
_cell.length_c   1.000
_cell.angle_alpha   90.00
_cell.angle_beta   90.00
_cell.angle_gamma   90.00
#
_symmetry.space_group_name_H-M   'P 1'
#
loop_
_entity.id
_entity.type
_entity.pdbx_description
1 polymer ?
#
loop_
_entity_poly.entity_id
_entity_poly.type
_entity_poly.pdbx_seq_one_letter_code
_entity_poly.pdbx_strand_id
1 'polypeptide(L)'
;MIQTEEKMLKAVGQFFYGENFNEPAFVVARGMNGFKLDNKTLDDMNVRKNIKSVRWLANFKPRKSGAYTFTINPNCFAHILIDGENAKDQEMQLEAGKSYPFVVAYFGNPMAEQEELLQLDVDYTLNQQETKEIEVETFSIPKIISFENLPMGTDSKTEENKQPMLDTDDDGIYDDWEVNGYYIKNHLVLPWPKKGSEEEKELIKQGFKKFVSNPNESHTAGDPYSDLEKASGAFDRTIHKAARDPLVAAYPSITVGMEELVLSNNKNISSTEGKTVSRSTSSSVSDSNTEGIDASVGFSLFEGFSASVTGHYSHSSTHTVDSSNTSGQDWQHQLELNTGQSAYMNANVRYYNTGTAPVYNLVPTTNLVLGRQTVTTVTGQLNQRSLSLAPGQTYPKQHLHGVALNTLDQFSSAPIALNINQLDRLESGEKLKLETTQFQGAFAKRSPAGGQVVLEENEWAHYMPQIESVTAGILINMGGNRFMERRIAAKDPLNPNDRTPELTLGEALEKSIGMYLDEENKNFYFINEETGTKHIISPDLVHLVYDTKTDKKIREELNKTIGEYQIVSSIGENKVADLADNKVVIYGNHEGNNQKWRFTFNRDKQAYKITSVSNPKLALTWDSKDSDKIFGYAGDYDSQYWRVERTSDGYFTLRNYKNPKMVLDLPDSNTTNSNQLKAHKDNGGSENQKWHLQNTKKNPDGKTIYDMTIRPGMNIQINVPVLYDDFTEKSGQWDGGDYDKENALYKGQCYKIPKKEVGVYSDFNLERNAIYLIIMAVKGSQTGKKNVTVEVNGVTGIKEIGNFIVDKDYKYEKMVLKTFGDMEQHLELLIKNHTQSPVYIDNFSVIKIGKGMDELRKENKNYAQQIDLSARYYVNPVSDEKMVIANVNGEAVMKKNTNENKYFKFAFDKTDNSFVIIDTKKELVLTWDKLKSKITFESGKIETWYLKKSTNPKQMGYQIINYLDRSKVLEYDTDNDGKVKDGKRIRIATLDENKPSQYFRFPQKVQE
;
A
#
# COMPACT_ATOMS: atom_id res chain seq x y z
N MET A 1 51.70 7.95 20.85
CA MET A 1 50.86 8.32 19.70
C MET A 1 51.44 7.61 18.50
N ILE A 2 50.86 6.48 18.11
CA ILE A 2 51.15 5.86 16.82
C ILE A 2 50.20 6.56 15.85
N GLN A 3 50.74 7.38 14.96
CA GLN A 3 50.00 7.92 13.83
C GLN A 3 49.63 6.71 12.95
N THR A 4 48.40 6.22 13.07
CA THR A 4 47.84 5.31 12.07
C THR A 4 47.69 6.14 10.81
N GLU A 5 48.53 5.91 9.81
CA GLU A 5 48.35 6.47 8.47
C GLU A 5 46.91 6.18 8.02
N GLU A 6 46.15 7.24 7.71
CA GLU A 6 44.85 7.09 7.07
C GLU A 6 45.05 6.39 5.73
N LYS A 7 44.67 5.12 5.65
CA LYS A 7 44.69 4.33 4.41
C LYS A 7 43.87 5.07 3.34
N MET A 8 44.51 5.54 2.27
CA MET A 8 43.86 6.35 1.24
C MET A 8 43.37 5.50 0.08
N LEU A 9 42.08 5.69 -0.27
CA LEU A 9 41.36 4.85 -1.23
C LEU A 9 41.17 5.53 -2.58
N LYS A 10 41.87 5.14 -3.65
CA LYS A 10 41.96 5.98 -4.88
C LYS A 10 41.94 5.27 -6.24
N ALA A 11 41.86 3.94 -6.28
CA ALA A 11 41.81 3.16 -7.52
C ALA A 11 40.84 1.97 -7.38
N VAL A 12 40.38 1.43 -8.51
CA VAL A 12 39.58 0.19 -8.60
C VAL A 12 40.45 -0.89 -9.23
N GLY A 13 40.53 -2.06 -8.60
CA GLY A 13 41.40 -3.16 -9.05
C GLY A 13 40.61 -4.38 -9.48
N GLN A 14 40.98 -5.00 -10.59
CA GLN A 14 40.39 -6.22 -11.11
C GLN A 14 41.44 -7.32 -11.15
N PHE A 15 41.09 -8.49 -10.63
CA PHE A 15 41.99 -9.60 -10.45
C PHE A 15 41.46 -10.82 -11.20
N PHE A 16 42.35 -11.57 -11.83
CA PHE A 16 41.97 -12.64 -12.76
C PHE A 16 42.78 -13.92 -12.51
N TYR A 17 42.14 -15.07 -12.69
CA TYR A 17 42.80 -16.38 -12.65
C TYR A 17 43.49 -16.74 -13.97
N GLY A 18 43.12 -16.09 -15.08
CA GLY A 18 43.78 -16.21 -16.37
C GLY A 18 44.94 -15.22 -16.54
N GLU A 19 45.83 -15.53 -17.47
CA GLU A 19 47.07 -14.76 -17.71
C GLU A 19 46.85 -13.47 -18.51
N ASN A 20 45.74 -13.37 -19.24
CA ASN A 20 45.42 -12.26 -20.13
C ASN A 20 44.05 -11.65 -19.81
N PHE A 21 43.79 -11.34 -18.53
CA PHE A 21 42.51 -10.78 -18.06
C PHE A 21 41.28 -11.67 -18.31
N ASN A 22 41.50 -12.98 -18.45
CA ASN A 22 40.44 -13.97 -18.60
C ASN A 22 40.14 -14.61 -17.23
N GLU A 23 38.92 -15.11 -17.03
CA GLU A 23 38.47 -15.69 -15.74
C GLU A 23 38.59 -14.71 -14.55
N PRO A 24 37.73 -13.66 -14.47
CA PRO A 24 37.68 -12.76 -13.32
C PRO A 24 37.55 -13.50 -11.98
N ALA A 25 38.35 -13.08 -11.00
CA ALA A 25 38.38 -13.63 -9.66
C ALA A 25 37.57 -12.75 -8.70
N PHE A 26 37.92 -11.46 -8.60
CA PHE A 26 37.27 -10.47 -7.74
C PHE A 26 37.57 -9.05 -8.21
N VAL A 27 36.73 -8.11 -7.82
CA VAL A 27 36.95 -6.66 -8.02
C VAL A 27 37.14 -5.99 -6.67
N VAL A 28 38.20 -5.19 -6.53
CA VAL A 28 38.44 -4.30 -5.41
C VAL A 28 37.71 -3.00 -5.68
N ALA A 29 36.56 -2.82 -5.02
CA ALA A 29 35.76 -1.59 -5.14
C ALA A 29 36.46 -0.36 -4.53
N ARG A 30 37.50 -0.59 -3.70
CA ARG A 30 38.27 0.45 -3.00
C ARG A 30 39.73 0.01 -2.79
N GLY A 31 40.64 0.42 -3.67
CA GLY A 31 42.08 0.11 -3.56
C GLY A 31 42.74 0.82 -2.38
N MET A 32 43.62 0.16 -1.63
CA MET A 32 44.29 0.71 -0.44
C MET A 32 45.69 1.18 -0.81
N ASN A 33 46.00 2.48 -0.66
CA ASN A 33 47.33 3.07 -0.91
C ASN A 33 47.85 2.84 -2.35
N GLY A 34 47.18 3.44 -3.34
CA GLY A 34 47.59 3.36 -4.74
C GLY A 34 47.12 2.06 -5.41
N PHE A 35 48.06 1.31 -6.01
CA PHE A 35 47.82 0.07 -6.76
C PHE A 35 48.23 -1.18 -5.95
N LYS A 36 47.96 -1.15 -4.65
CA LYS A 36 48.41 -2.16 -3.67
C LYS A 36 47.21 -2.82 -2.98
N LEU A 37 47.32 -4.11 -2.66
CA LEU A 37 46.36 -4.89 -1.88
C LEU A 37 47.11 -5.70 -0.80
N ASP A 38 46.69 -5.59 0.45
CA ASP A 38 47.30 -6.33 1.57
C ASP A 38 46.97 -7.82 1.46
N ASN A 39 48.00 -8.69 1.39
CA ASN A 39 47.87 -10.15 1.31
C ASN A 39 46.95 -10.73 2.38
N LYS A 40 46.96 -10.17 3.60
CA LYS A 40 46.10 -10.66 4.70
C LYS A 40 44.61 -10.57 4.37
N THR A 41 44.24 -9.65 3.48
CA THR A 41 42.86 -9.51 3.00
C THR A 41 42.42 -10.77 2.23
N LEU A 42 43.35 -11.42 1.51
CA LEU A 42 43.11 -12.63 0.71
C LEU A 42 43.07 -13.92 1.53
N ASP A 43 43.86 -14.00 2.60
CA ASP A 43 43.92 -15.18 3.49
C ASP A 43 42.54 -15.51 4.09
N ASP A 44 41.76 -14.49 4.47
CA ASP A 44 40.40 -14.63 5.03
C ASP A 44 39.33 -15.03 3.98
N MET A 45 39.69 -15.07 2.69
CA MET A 45 38.72 -15.25 1.60
C MET A 45 38.81 -16.57 0.86
N ASN A 46 39.78 -17.43 1.20
CA ASN A 46 39.87 -18.78 0.64
C ASN A 46 39.91 -18.76 -0.91
N VAL A 47 40.58 -17.75 -1.50
CA VAL A 47 40.74 -17.60 -2.95
C VAL A 47 41.47 -18.85 -3.48
N ARG A 48 40.72 -19.80 -4.05
CA ARG A 48 41.18 -21.20 -4.27
C ARG A 48 42.20 -21.38 -5.40
N LYS A 49 42.52 -20.31 -6.13
CA LYS A 49 43.41 -20.31 -7.29
C LYS A 49 44.33 -19.09 -7.23
N ASN A 50 45.54 -19.23 -7.74
CA ASN A 50 46.48 -18.11 -7.84
C ASN A 50 45.98 -17.09 -8.85
N ILE A 51 46.07 -15.81 -8.50
CA ILE A 51 45.89 -14.71 -9.45
C ILE A 51 47.04 -14.77 -10.46
N LYS A 52 46.73 -14.51 -11.73
CA LYS A 52 47.70 -14.53 -12.83
C LYS A 52 47.79 -13.22 -13.61
N SER A 53 46.78 -12.37 -13.51
CA SER A 53 46.82 -11.01 -14.06
C SER A 53 45.96 -10.05 -13.24
N VAL A 54 46.28 -8.76 -13.33
CA VAL A 54 45.60 -7.67 -12.60
C VAL A 54 45.54 -6.40 -13.44
N ARG A 55 44.44 -5.66 -13.33
CA ARG A 55 44.31 -4.31 -13.88
C ARG A 55 43.77 -3.36 -12.82
N TRP A 56 44.36 -2.19 -12.70
CA TRP A 56 43.89 -1.09 -11.88
C TRP A 56 43.48 0.10 -12.72
N LEU A 57 42.40 0.76 -12.31
CA LEU A 57 41.85 1.96 -12.93
C LEU A 57 41.82 3.11 -11.92
N ALA A 58 42.32 4.26 -12.34
CA ALA A 58 42.31 5.50 -11.59
C ALA A 58 42.20 6.71 -12.55
N ASN A 59 41.90 7.88 -12.01
CA ASN A 59 42.08 9.16 -12.66
C ASN A 59 43.28 9.86 -12.02
N PHE A 60 44.30 10.18 -12.82
CA PHE A 60 45.48 10.92 -12.42
C PHE A 60 45.27 12.42 -12.62
N LYS A 61 45.53 13.21 -11.58
CA LYS A 61 45.46 14.67 -11.61
C LYS A 61 46.81 15.27 -11.18
N PRO A 62 47.69 15.62 -12.13
CA PRO A 62 49.01 16.16 -11.81
C PRO A 62 48.90 17.50 -11.07
N ARG A 63 49.79 17.70 -10.10
CA ARG A 63 49.90 18.96 -9.33
C ARG A 63 50.68 20.05 -10.06
N LYS A 64 51.52 19.68 -11.02
CA LYS A 64 52.38 20.58 -11.80
C LYS A 64 52.28 20.22 -13.28
N SER A 65 52.37 21.21 -14.15
CA SER A 65 52.47 20.95 -15.59
C SER A 65 53.90 20.60 -15.95
N GLY A 66 54.09 19.70 -16.91
CA GLY A 66 55.41 19.35 -17.43
C GLY A 66 55.45 18.02 -18.14
N ALA A 67 56.67 17.57 -18.46
CA ALA A 67 56.94 16.31 -19.09
C ALA A 67 57.06 15.20 -18.03
N TYR A 68 56.13 14.27 -18.02
CA TYR A 68 56.08 13.14 -17.10
C TYR A 68 56.53 11.85 -17.79
N THR A 69 57.41 11.09 -17.14
CA THR A 69 57.73 9.71 -17.56
C THR A 69 57.46 8.76 -16.40
N PHE A 70 56.66 7.72 -16.65
CA PHE A 70 56.21 6.78 -15.62
C PHE A 70 56.96 5.45 -15.69
N THR A 71 57.30 4.90 -14.53
CA THR A 71 57.92 3.58 -14.37
C THR A 71 57.12 2.75 -13.37
N ILE A 72 57.19 1.42 -13.49
CA ILE A 72 56.46 0.49 -12.62
C ILE A 72 57.36 -0.66 -12.16
N ASN A 73 57.19 -1.09 -10.91
CA ASN A 73 57.82 -2.28 -10.36
C ASN A 73 56.73 -3.25 -9.84
N PRO A 74 56.79 -4.56 -10.18
CA PRO A 74 57.66 -5.19 -11.19
C PRO A 74 57.52 -4.60 -12.60
N ASN A 75 58.65 -4.41 -13.28
CA ASN A 75 58.70 -3.76 -14.60
C ASN A 75 58.28 -4.72 -15.73
N CYS A 76 58.76 -5.96 -15.71
CA CYS A 76 58.42 -6.95 -16.73
C CYS A 76 56.92 -7.26 -16.70
N PHE A 77 56.25 -7.33 -17.86
CA PHE A 77 54.82 -7.65 -18.02
C PHE A 77 53.82 -6.61 -17.48
N ALA A 78 54.31 -5.52 -16.88
CA ALA A 78 53.49 -4.41 -16.43
C ALA A 78 53.39 -3.30 -17.50
N HIS A 79 52.24 -2.65 -17.57
CA HIS A 79 51.87 -1.63 -18.54
C HIS A 79 51.20 -0.45 -17.83
N ILE A 80 51.47 0.77 -18.30
CA ILE A 80 50.83 2.00 -17.85
C ILE A 80 50.22 2.69 -19.06
N LEU A 81 48.94 3.04 -18.97
CA LEU A 81 48.22 3.78 -20.00
C LEU A 81 47.66 5.08 -19.43
N ILE A 82 47.78 6.17 -20.18
CA ILE A 82 47.15 7.46 -19.89
C ILE A 82 46.33 7.87 -21.09
N ASP A 83 45.03 8.15 -20.91
CA ASP A 83 44.08 8.41 -22.02
C ASP A 83 44.10 7.32 -23.12
N GLY A 84 44.46 6.08 -22.75
CA GLY A 84 44.61 4.97 -23.69
C GLY A 84 45.92 4.94 -24.47
N GLU A 85 46.86 5.87 -24.23
CA GLU A 85 48.19 5.82 -24.84
C GLU A 85 49.21 5.19 -23.89
N ASN A 86 50.20 4.46 -24.43
CA ASN A 86 51.25 3.85 -23.61
C ASN A 86 52.13 4.93 -22.99
N ALA A 87 52.08 5.05 -21.66
CA ALA A 87 52.81 6.06 -20.90
C ALA A 87 54.02 5.50 -20.17
N LYS A 88 54.22 4.16 -20.22
CA LYS A 88 55.36 3.51 -19.57
C LYS A 88 56.64 3.80 -20.34
N ASP A 89 57.65 4.31 -19.65
CA ASP A 89 58.95 4.68 -20.22
C ASP A 89 58.87 5.69 -21.38
N GLN A 90 57.73 6.39 -21.53
CA GLN A 90 57.49 7.42 -22.54
C GLN A 90 57.23 8.78 -21.91
N GLU A 91 57.72 9.83 -22.55
CA GLU A 91 57.53 11.21 -22.08
C GLU A 91 56.14 11.72 -22.48
N MET A 92 55.33 12.11 -21.49
CA MET A 92 53.95 12.58 -21.65
C MET A 92 53.82 14.03 -21.16
N GLN A 93 53.25 14.91 -21.97
CA GLN A 93 52.99 16.30 -21.56
C GLN A 93 51.65 16.40 -20.84
N LEU A 94 51.70 16.71 -19.53
CA LEU A 94 50.50 16.79 -18.69
C LEU A 94 50.34 18.18 -18.07
N GLU A 95 49.09 18.60 -17.89
CA GLU A 95 48.71 19.92 -17.38
C GLU A 95 48.23 19.85 -15.93
N ALA A 96 48.76 20.73 -15.07
CA ALA A 96 48.36 20.85 -13.68
C ALA A 96 46.84 21.01 -13.54
N GLY A 97 46.22 20.17 -12.72
CA GLY A 97 44.80 20.25 -12.41
C GLY A 97 43.86 19.68 -13.47
N LYS A 98 44.35 19.23 -14.63
CA LYS A 98 43.56 18.42 -15.58
C LYS A 98 43.50 16.96 -15.09
N SER A 99 42.39 16.27 -15.33
CA SER A 99 42.20 14.87 -14.92
C SER A 99 42.36 13.95 -16.12
N TYR A 100 43.14 12.88 -15.97
CA TYR A 100 43.46 11.92 -17.02
C TYR A 100 43.14 10.48 -16.57
N PRO A 101 42.33 9.70 -17.31
CA PRO A 101 42.27 8.25 -17.16
C PRO A 101 43.66 7.61 -17.08
N PHE A 102 43.89 6.81 -16.05
CA PHE A 102 45.16 6.18 -15.73
C PHE A 102 44.94 4.69 -15.44
N VAL A 103 45.53 3.82 -16.27
CA VAL A 103 45.38 2.37 -16.15
C VAL A 103 46.74 1.74 -15.90
N VAL A 104 46.81 0.89 -14.88
CA VAL A 104 47.96 0.04 -14.62
C VAL A 104 47.54 -1.40 -14.85
N ALA A 105 48.29 -2.16 -15.63
CA ALA A 105 47.93 -3.53 -15.95
C ALA A 105 49.15 -4.45 -15.90
N TYR A 106 49.01 -5.66 -15.37
CA TYR A 106 50.04 -6.69 -15.34
C TYR A 106 49.44 -7.99 -15.90
N PHE A 107 50.02 -8.53 -16.97
CA PHE A 107 49.50 -9.72 -17.66
C PHE A 107 50.58 -10.43 -18.50
N GLY A 108 50.33 -11.69 -18.84
CA GLY A 108 51.20 -12.48 -19.72
C GLY A 108 52.39 -13.17 -19.03
N ASN A 109 52.46 -13.16 -17.69
CA ASN A 109 53.45 -13.94 -16.93
C ASN A 109 52.80 -15.17 -16.26
N PRO A 110 53.02 -16.39 -16.78
CA PRO A 110 52.47 -17.62 -16.20
C PRO A 110 53.10 -18.01 -14.85
N MET A 111 54.24 -17.39 -14.47
CA MET A 111 55.01 -17.70 -13.26
C MET A 111 55.04 -16.54 -12.26
N ALA A 112 54.14 -15.55 -12.37
CA ALA A 112 54.10 -14.41 -11.46
C ALA A 112 53.89 -14.87 -10.00
N GLU A 113 54.65 -14.31 -9.07
CA GLU A 113 54.42 -14.52 -7.65
C GLU A 113 53.21 -13.70 -7.19
N GLN A 114 52.41 -14.23 -6.28
CA GLN A 114 51.17 -13.59 -5.85
C GLN A 114 51.42 -12.21 -5.20
N GLU A 115 52.53 -12.07 -4.48
CA GLU A 115 52.98 -10.78 -3.91
C GLU A 115 53.25 -9.71 -4.98
N GLU A 116 53.82 -10.09 -6.13
CA GLU A 116 54.13 -9.17 -7.24
C GLU A 116 52.87 -8.59 -7.90
N LEU A 117 51.80 -9.38 -7.97
CA LEU A 117 50.51 -8.96 -8.56
C LEU A 117 49.69 -8.07 -7.62
N LEU A 118 49.99 -8.12 -6.33
CA LEU A 118 49.26 -7.41 -5.29
C LEU A 118 49.95 -6.10 -4.89
N GLN A 119 51.20 -5.91 -5.28
CA GLN A 119 51.97 -4.69 -5.04
C GLN A 119 52.58 -4.16 -6.33
N LEU A 120 51.89 -3.21 -6.96
CA LEU A 120 52.41 -2.49 -8.12
C LEU A 120 52.85 -1.08 -7.69
N ASP A 121 54.16 -0.87 -7.65
CA ASP A 121 54.75 0.43 -7.33
C ASP A 121 54.87 1.26 -8.61
N VAL A 122 54.25 2.44 -8.65
CA VAL A 122 54.32 3.34 -9.80
C VAL A 122 55.04 4.63 -9.41
N ASP A 123 56.15 4.87 -10.11
CA ASP A 123 56.99 6.05 -9.95
C ASP A 123 56.88 6.96 -11.18
N TYR A 124 57.27 8.23 -11.01
CA TYR A 124 57.37 9.17 -12.11
C TYR A 124 58.62 10.05 -12.01
N THR A 125 59.07 10.55 -13.17
CA THR A 125 60.02 11.66 -13.28
C THR A 125 59.33 12.85 -13.92
N LEU A 126 59.60 14.06 -13.42
CA LEU A 126 59.07 15.31 -13.97
C LEU A 126 60.21 16.12 -14.57
N ASN A 127 60.12 16.47 -15.86
CA ASN A 127 61.14 17.24 -16.59
C ASN A 127 62.56 16.66 -16.45
N GLN A 128 62.68 15.33 -16.48
CA GLN A 128 63.95 14.60 -16.33
C GLN A 128 64.71 14.89 -15.01
N GLN A 129 63.98 15.30 -13.97
CA GLN A 129 64.50 15.45 -12.60
C GLN A 129 64.40 14.12 -11.82
N GLU A 130 64.76 14.15 -10.53
CA GLU A 130 64.76 13.00 -9.62
C GLU A 130 63.42 12.23 -9.62
N THR A 131 63.52 10.90 -9.69
CA THR A 131 62.37 9.97 -9.63
C THR A 131 61.67 10.08 -8.28
N LYS A 132 60.34 10.15 -8.30
CA LYS A 132 59.50 10.21 -7.10
C LYS A 132 58.39 9.18 -7.19
N GLU A 133 58.05 8.56 -6.06
CA GLU A 133 56.83 7.77 -5.93
C GLU A 133 55.62 8.67 -6.17
N ILE A 134 54.62 8.18 -6.90
CA ILE A 134 53.40 8.94 -7.08
C ILE A 134 52.65 9.04 -5.76
N GLU A 135 52.44 10.27 -5.31
CA GLU A 135 51.58 10.57 -4.17
C GLU A 135 50.14 10.09 -4.44
N VAL A 136 49.62 9.21 -3.58
CA VAL A 136 48.28 8.61 -3.69
C VAL A 136 47.18 9.67 -3.82
N GLU A 137 47.38 10.86 -3.24
CA GLU A 137 46.46 11.99 -3.28
C GLU A 137 46.27 12.58 -4.69
N THR A 138 47.18 12.30 -5.63
CA THR A 138 47.07 12.72 -7.03
C THR A 138 46.13 11.82 -7.85
N PHE A 139 45.72 10.69 -7.29
CA PHE A 139 44.73 9.80 -7.90
C PHE A 139 43.33 10.04 -7.35
N SER A 140 42.34 9.59 -8.12
CA SER A 140 40.93 9.51 -7.74
C SER A 140 40.26 8.33 -8.45
N ILE A 141 39.25 7.72 -7.83
CA ILE A 141 38.48 6.66 -8.49
C ILE A 141 37.69 7.28 -9.66
N PRO A 142 37.69 6.67 -10.85
CA PRO A 142 36.91 7.13 -11.99
C PRO A 142 35.41 7.19 -11.68
N LYS A 143 34.68 8.13 -12.29
CA LYS A 143 33.21 8.20 -12.18
C LYS A 143 32.51 7.12 -13.02
N ILE A 144 33.18 6.65 -14.07
CA ILE A 144 32.75 5.60 -15.00
C ILE A 144 33.89 4.58 -14.99
N ILE A 145 33.57 3.32 -14.73
CA ILE A 145 34.56 2.25 -14.58
C ILE A 145 34.45 1.36 -15.82
N SER A 146 34.99 1.82 -16.95
CA SER A 146 34.90 1.04 -18.19
C SER A 146 35.99 -0.01 -18.32
N PHE A 147 35.59 -1.21 -18.75
CA PHE A 147 36.47 -2.36 -18.82
C PHE A 147 36.89 -2.80 -20.23
N GLU A 148 36.31 -2.22 -21.28
CA GLU A 148 36.31 -2.83 -22.62
C GLU A 148 37.64 -2.78 -23.40
N ASN A 149 38.58 -1.85 -23.16
CA ASN A 149 39.72 -1.72 -24.08
C ASN A 149 41.07 -1.43 -23.40
N LEU A 150 42.00 -2.40 -23.48
CA LEU A 150 43.43 -2.11 -23.52
C LEU A 150 43.84 -1.98 -25.00
N PRO A 151 44.48 -0.88 -25.43
CA PRO A 151 44.83 -0.64 -26.83
C PRO A 151 45.99 -1.50 -27.37
N MET A 152 46.48 -2.50 -26.65
CA MET A 152 47.64 -3.27 -27.10
C MET A 152 47.25 -4.52 -27.87
N GLY A 153 47.50 -4.48 -29.19
CA GLY A 153 47.38 -5.60 -30.12
C GLY A 153 48.35 -6.74 -29.82
N THR A 154 48.06 -7.52 -28.79
CA THR A 154 48.59 -8.88 -28.62
C THR A 154 47.45 -9.87 -28.74
N ASP A 155 47.00 -10.07 -30.00
CA ASP A 155 46.29 -11.28 -30.41
C ASP A 155 47.23 -12.49 -30.24
N SER A 156 47.41 -13.00 -29.02
CA SER A 156 47.87 -14.38 -28.85
C SER A 156 46.68 -15.29 -29.10
N LYS A 157 46.47 -15.63 -30.37
CA LYS A 157 45.60 -16.73 -30.80
C LYS A 157 46.17 -18.04 -30.25
N THR A 158 45.78 -18.41 -29.05
CA THR A 158 45.84 -19.78 -28.56
C THR A 158 44.42 -20.27 -28.32
N GLU A 159 44.09 -21.39 -28.95
CA GLU A 159 42.79 -22.05 -28.95
C GLU A 159 42.41 -22.56 -27.56
N GLU A 160 41.91 -21.69 -26.68
CA GLU A 160 40.96 -21.97 -25.59
C GLU A 160 40.53 -20.68 -24.84
N ASN A 161 40.53 -19.51 -25.50
CA ASN A 161 40.07 -18.28 -24.86
C ASN A 161 38.56 -18.33 -24.63
N LYS A 162 38.14 -18.60 -23.39
CA LYS A 162 36.84 -18.16 -22.89
C LYS A 162 36.69 -16.68 -23.21
N GLN A 163 35.52 -16.27 -23.72
CA GLN A 163 35.24 -14.86 -23.98
C GLN A 163 35.47 -14.03 -22.71
N PRO A 164 36.05 -12.82 -22.82
CA PRO A 164 36.19 -11.92 -21.69
C PRO A 164 34.81 -11.61 -21.12
N MET A 165 34.69 -11.57 -19.80
CA MET A 165 33.46 -11.13 -19.14
C MET A 165 33.31 -9.63 -19.35
N LEU A 166 32.10 -9.20 -19.73
CA LEU A 166 31.76 -7.82 -20.04
C LEU A 166 31.21 -7.10 -18.80
N ASP A 167 31.33 -5.78 -18.81
CA ASP A 167 30.64 -4.81 -17.93
C ASP A 167 30.10 -3.77 -18.90
N THR A 168 28.82 -3.90 -19.25
CA THR A 168 28.20 -3.15 -20.35
C THR A 168 27.82 -1.73 -19.94
N ASP A 169 27.58 -1.47 -18.65
CA ASP A 169 27.13 -0.19 -18.12
C ASP A 169 28.20 0.59 -17.34
N ASP A 170 29.41 0.03 -17.27
CA ASP A 170 30.62 0.61 -16.69
C ASP A 170 30.44 0.97 -15.19
N ASP A 171 29.63 0.20 -14.45
CA ASP A 171 29.38 0.40 -13.02
C ASP A 171 30.44 -0.25 -12.11
N GLY A 172 31.29 -1.11 -12.70
CA GLY A 172 32.37 -1.82 -12.04
C GLY A 172 32.04 -3.26 -11.65
N ILE A 173 30.90 -3.81 -12.09
CA ILE A 173 30.45 -5.18 -11.85
C ILE A 173 30.26 -5.88 -13.21
N TYR A 174 30.69 -7.14 -13.31
CA TYR A 174 30.52 -7.87 -14.56
C TYR A 174 29.06 -8.27 -14.81
N ASP A 175 28.62 -8.23 -16.07
CA ASP A 175 27.24 -8.54 -16.48
C ASP A 175 26.76 -9.90 -15.93
N ASP A 176 27.58 -10.94 -16.05
CA ASP A 176 27.24 -12.28 -15.56
C ASP A 176 27.06 -12.30 -14.04
N TRP A 177 27.80 -11.46 -13.31
CA TRP A 177 27.70 -11.38 -11.85
C TRP A 177 26.41 -10.66 -11.46
N GLU A 178 26.02 -9.62 -12.17
CA GLU A 178 24.76 -8.92 -11.92
C GLU A 178 23.53 -9.80 -12.20
N VAL A 179 23.60 -10.59 -13.28
CA VAL A 179 22.53 -11.52 -13.67
C VAL A 179 22.46 -12.74 -12.73
N ASN A 180 23.59 -13.38 -12.44
CA ASN A 180 23.61 -14.64 -11.67
C ASN A 180 23.71 -14.40 -10.15
N GLY A 181 24.23 -13.24 -9.77
CA GLY A 181 24.35 -12.70 -8.43
C GLY A 181 25.78 -12.56 -7.93
N TYR A 182 25.98 -11.59 -7.03
CA TYR A 182 27.26 -11.27 -6.40
C TYR A 182 27.08 -10.89 -4.92
N TYR A 183 28.19 -10.77 -4.19
CA TYR A 183 28.20 -10.25 -2.82
C TYR A 183 29.48 -9.46 -2.56
N ILE A 184 29.46 -8.67 -1.47
CA ILE A 184 30.60 -7.87 -1.03
C ILE A 184 31.17 -8.45 0.27
N LYS A 185 32.46 -8.77 0.28
CA LYS A 185 33.23 -9.13 1.49
C LYS A 185 34.50 -8.31 1.54
N ASN A 186 34.76 -7.62 2.65
CA ASN A 186 35.97 -6.78 2.82
C ASN A 186 36.23 -5.78 1.67
N HIS A 187 35.17 -5.15 1.15
CA HIS A 187 35.20 -4.23 -0.02
C HIS A 187 35.50 -4.89 -1.38
N LEU A 188 35.38 -6.22 -1.46
CA LEU A 188 35.62 -6.98 -2.67
C LEU A 188 34.32 -7.51 -3.22
N VAL A 189 34.11 -7.31 -4.52
CA VAL A 189 33.01 -7.88 -5.29
C VAL A 189 33.40 -9.28 -5.70
N LEU A 190 32.58 -10.25 -5.29
CA LEU A 190 32.78 -11.68 -5.55
C LEU A 190 31.50 -12.25 -6.15
N PRO A 191 31.59 -13.19 -7.11
CA PRO A 191 30.40 -13.86 -7.64
C PRO A 191 29.72 -14.69 -6.55
N TRP A 192 28.40 -14.69 -6.54
CA TRP A 192 27.63 -15.52 -5.62
C TRP A 192 27.83 -17.00 -5.99
N PRO A 193 28.09 -17.88 -5.01
CA PRO A 193 28.31 -19.30 -5.28
C PRO A 193 27.06 -19.98 -5.85
N LYS A 194 27.24 -21.16 -6.45
CA LYS A 194 26.12 -21.94 -7.02
C LYS A 194 25.07 -22.25 -5.94
N LYS A 195 23.80 -22.08 -6.31
CA LYS A 195 22.66 -22.36 -5.45
C LYS A 195 22.71 -23.80 -4.90
N GLY A 196 22.55 -23.95 -3.60
CA GLY A 196 22.58 -25.22 -2.85
C GLY A 196 23.97 -25.69 -2.44
N SER A 197 25.04 -25.00 -2.82
CA SER A 197 26.40 -25.36 -2.43
C SER A 197 26.67 -25.11 -0.93
N GLU A 198 27.62 -25.83 -0.35
CA GLU A 198 28.03 -25.61 1.05
C GLU A 198 28.59 -24.20 1.28
N GLU A 199 29.23 -23.62 0.26
CA GLU A 199 29.74 -22.25 0.31
C GLU A 199 28.61 -21.21 0.39
N GLU A 200 27.53 -21.38 -0.38
CA GLU A 200 26.35 -20.51 -0.27
C GLU A 200 25.74 -20.57 1.14
N LYS A 201 25.57 -21.78 1.69
CA LYS A 201 25.01 -21.96 3.04
C LYS A 201 25.86 -21.28 4.10
N GLU A 202 27.18 -21.32 3.95
CA GLU A 202 28.11 -20.71 4.88
C GLU A 202 28.09 -19.17 4.79
N LEU A 203 28.04 -18.61 3.57
CA LEU A 203 27.88 -17.16 3.39
C LEU A 203 26.56 -16.64 3.98
N ILE A 204 25.46 -17.36 3.79
CA ILE A 204 24.15 -17.01 4.36
C ILE A 204 24.21 -17.03 5.90
N LYS A 205 24.84 -18.05 6.50
CA LYS A 205 25.05 -18.11 7.97
C LYS A 205 25.89 -16.96 8.51
N GLN A 206 26.87 -16.50 7.75
CA GLN A 206 27.70 -15.34 8.08
C GLN A 206 26.95 -14.00 7.87
N GLY A 207 25.75 -14.02 7.31
CA GLY A 207 24.90 -12.84 7.10
C GLY A 207 25.17 -12.09 5.79
N PHE A 208 25.92 -12.68 4.85
CA PHE A 208 26.09 -12.10 3.51
C PHE A 208 24.80 -12.19 2.70
N LYS A 209 24.54 -11.15 1.90
CA LYS A 209 23.37 -11.07 1.03
C LYS A 209 23.79 -11.25 -0.43
N LYS A 210 22.93 -11.92 -1.19
CA LYS A 210 23.03 -12.03 -2.64
C LYS A 210 22.43 -10.79 -3.29
N PHE A 211 23.23 -10.06 -4.05
CA PHE A 211 22.79 -8.95 -4.89
C PHE A 211 22.64 -9.41 -6.34
N VAL A 212 21.71 -8.78 -7.05
CA VAL A 212 21.49 -8.89 -8.50
C VAL A 212 21.06 -7.50 -8.99
N SER A 213 21.44 -7.14 -10.21
CA SER A 213 21.20 -5.82 -10.81
C SER A 213 21.03 -5.94 -12.32
N ASN A 214 20.76 -4.82 -12.98
CA ASN A 214 20.56 -4.72 -14.42
C ASN A 214 21.91 -4.38 -15.10
N PRO A 215 22.51 -5.29 -15.87
CA PRO A 215 23.83 -5.07 -16.48
C PRO A 215 23.88 -4.02 -17.60
N ASN A 216 22.74 -3.44 -17.95
CA ASN A 216 22.66 -2.38 -18.94
C ASN A 216 22.41 -1.00 -18.30
N GLU A 217 22.35 -0.91 -16.97
CA GLU A 217 21.98 0.29 -16.23
C GLU A 217 22.78 0.41 -14.94
N SER A 218 23.83 1.24 -14.97
CA SER A 218 24.72 1.49 -13.82
C SER A 218 24.02 1.93 -12.53
N HIS A 219 22.75 2.33 -12.62
CA HIS A 219 21.88 2.70 -11.51
C HIS A 219 20.54 1.97 -11.66
N THR A 220 20.49 0.67 -11.36
CA THR A 220 19.30 -0.17 -11.62
C THR A 220 17.98 0.41 -11.08
N ALA A 221 18.02 1.09 -9.92
CA ALA A 221 16.83 1.69 -9.31
C ALA A 221 16.55 3.14 -9.76
N GLY A 222 17.34 3.71 -10.67
CA GLY A 222 17.24 5.09 -11.17
C GLY A 222 17.61 6.17 -10.15
N ASP A 223 18.12 5.77 -8.99
CA ASP A 223 18.57 6.68 -7.93
C ASP A 223 20.01 7.18 -8.22
N PRO A 224 20.54 8.18 -7.49
CA PRO A 224 21.81 8.81 -7.85
C PRO A 224 23.06 7.98 -7.47
N TYR A 225 22.90 6.77 -6.93
CA TYR A 225 23.99 5.90 -6.48
C TYR A 225 24.08 4.64 -7.35
N SER A 226 25.29 4.28 -7.79
CA SER A 226 25.47 3.10 -8.65
C SER A 226 25.24 1.80 -7.89
N ASP A 227 25.06 0.69 -8.60
CA ASP A 227 24.80 -0.60 -7.97
C ASP A 227 25.99 -1.07 -7.13
N LEU A 228 27.22 -0.85 -7.62
CA LEU A 228 28.44 -1.01 -6.82
C LEU A 228 28.50 -0.12 -5.58
N GLU A 229 28.12 1.16 -5.67
CA GLU A 229 28.11 2.07 -4.52
C GLU A 229 27.15 1.59 -3.43
N LYS A 230 25.97 1.13 -3.84
CA LYS A 230 24.92 0.60 -2.96
C LYS A 230 25.35 -0.70 -2.29
N ALA A 231 25.76 -1.69 -3.08
CA ALA A 231 26.16 -3.00 -2.58
C ALA A 231 27.38 -2.92 -1.64
N SER A 232 28.36 -2.06 -1.96
CA SER A 232 29.58 -1.89 -1.16
C SER A 232 29.42 -0.98 0.07
N GLY A 233 28.30 -0.24 0.18
CA GLY A 233 28.13 0.76 1.23
C GLY A 233 29.02 2.00 1.04
N ALA A 234 29.37 2.36 -0.20
CA ALA A 234 30.21 3.51 -0.56
C ALA A 234 29.47 4.85 -0.68
N PHE A 235 28.25 4.91 -0.17
CA PHE A 235 27.35 6.04 -0.25
C PHE A 235 27.01 6.58 1.14
N ASP A 236 26.11 7.55 1.23
CA ASP A 236 25.75 8.20 2.50
C ASP A 236 25.32 7.16 3.55
N ARG A 237 25.98 7.17 4.71
CA ARG A 237 25.75 6.21 5.80
C ARG A 237 24.39 6.38 6.47
N THR A 238 23.72 7.50 6.25
CA THR A 238 22.37 7.77 6.78
C THR A 238 21.26 7.19 5.91
N ILE A 239 21.59 6.66 4.72
CA ILE A 239 20.65 5.91 3.88
C ILE A 239 20.28 4.59 4.55
N HIS A 240 19.00 4.23 4.47
CA HIS A 240 18.45 3.01 5.05
C HIS A 240 19.14 1.77 4.46
N LYS A 241 19.44 0.78 5.31
CA LYS A 241 20.21 -0.41 4.91
C LYS A 241 19.56 -1.22 3.79
N ALA A 242 18.23 -1.20 3.70
CA ALA A 242 17.49 -1.83 2.61
C ALA A 242 17.89 -1.30 1.23
N ALA A 243 18.21 -0.01 1.10
CA ALA A 243 18.68 0.60 -0.15
C ALA A 243 20.16 0.32 -0.46
N ARG A 244 20.81 -0.61 0.27
CA ARG A 244 22.07 -1.22 -0.18
C ARG A 244 21.84 -2.27 -1.26
N ASP A 245 20.64 -2.82 -1.34
CA ASP A 245 20.26 -3.69 -2.45
C ASP A 245 20.06 -2.80 -3.70
N PRO A 246 20.77 -3.07 -4.81
CA PRO A 246 20.62 -2.35 -6.08
C PRO A 246 19.17 -2.16 -6.52
N LEU A 247 18.31 -3.15 -6.25
CA LEU A 247 16.90 -3.11 -6.65
C LEU A 247 16.01 -2.25 -5.74
N VAL A 248 16.49 -1.81 -4.57
CA VAL A 248 15.71 -0.94 -3.67
C VAL A 248 16.23 0.48 -3.81
N ALA A 249 15.42 1.40 -4.31
CA ALA A 249 15.85 2.77 -4.55
C ALA A 249 16.20 3.49 -3.24
N ALA A 250 17.27 4.27 -3.25
CA ALA A 250 17.50 5.33 -2.29
C ALA A 250 16.56 6.50 -2.63
N TYR A 251 15.46 6.61 -1.90
CA TYR A 251 14.37 7.53 -2.21
C TYR A 251 13.87 8.23 -0.95
N PRO A 252 13.91 9.57 -0.86
CA PRO A 252 13.28 10.27 0.25
C PRO A 252 11.77 10.35 0.02
N SER A 253 10.99 10.07 1.05
CA SER A 253 9.54 10.23 0.99
C SER A 253 9.12 11.23 2.05
N ILE A 254 9.01 12.50 1.65
CA ILE A 254 8.79 13.62 2.54
C ILE A 254 7.32 13.94 2.65
N THR A 255 6.88 14.10 3.89
CA THR A 255 5.51 14.47 4.16
C THR A 255 5.36 15.38 5.38
N VAL A 256 4.27 16.15 5.42
CA VAL A 256 4.01 17.19 6.42
C VAL A 256 2.72 16.86 7.16
N GLY A 257 2.86 16.53 8.44
CA GLY A 257 1.73 16.33 9.35
C GLY A 257 1.47 17.55 10.21
N MET A 258 0.20 17.72 10.64
CA MET A 258 -0.21 18.77 11.56
C MET A 258 -0.45 18.19 12.96
N GLU A 259 0.18 18.78 13.97
CA GLU A 259 0.06 18.41 15.39
C GLU A 259 -0.95 19.29 16.14
N GLU A 260 -1.04 20.56 15.76
CA GLU A 260 -1.93 21.51 16.40
C GLU A 260 -2.47 22.52 15.39
N LEU A 261 -3.76 22.83 15.51
CA LEU A 261 -4.45 23.88 14.77
C LEU A 261 -4.78 25.02 15.74
N VAL A 262 -4.38 26.24 15.40
CA VAL A 262 -4.63 27.45 16.18
C VAL A 262 -5.46 28.41 15.34
N LEU A 263 -6.59 28.86 15.87
CA LEU A 263 -7.47 29.83 15.24
C LEU A 263 -7.57 31.09 16.12
N SER A 264 -7.54 32.25 15.49
CA SER A 264 -7.70 33.54 16.15
C SER A 264 -8.64 34.46 15.38
N ASN A 265 -9.31 35.37 16.08
CA ASN A 265 -10.00 36.49 15.43
C ASN A 265 -9.07 37.66 15.10
N ASN A 266 -7.82 37.61 15.56
CA ASN A 266 -6.79 38.61 15.24
C ASN A 266 -5.81 38.05 14.20
N LYS A 267 -5.45 38.92 13.26
CA LYS A 267 -4.43 38.68 12.24
C LYS A 267 -3.06 38.38 12.87
N ASN A 268 -2.75 38.99 14.01
CA ASN A 268 -1.54 38.76 14.80
C ASN A 268 -1.84 37.84 15.99
N ILE A 269 -1.69 36.54 15.77
CA ILE A 269 -2.10 35.47 16.71
C ILE A 269 -1.34 35.50 18.05
N SER A 270 -0.20 36.19 18.12
CA SER A 270 0.64 36.34 19.32
C SER A 270 0.39 37.61 20.14
N SER A 271 -0.46 38.52 19.66
CA SER A 271 -0.76 39.76 20.38
C SER A 271 -1.72 39.50 21.54
N THR A 272 -1.58 40.28 22.62
CA THR A 272 -2.50 40.25 23.78
C THR A 272 -3.90 40.78 23.45
N GLU A 273 -4.11 41.30 22.23
CA GLU A 273 -5.39 41.75 21.72
C GLU A 273 -6.03 40.64 20.87
N GLY A 274 -7.25 40.22 21.18
CA GLY A 274 -7.99 39.19 20.43
C GLY A 274 -8.22 37.89 21.20
N LYS A 275 -9.10 37.05 20.65
CA LYS A 275 -9.41 35.72 21.19
C LYS A 275 -8.76 34.66 20.32
N THR A 276 -8.13 33.69 20.97
CA THR A 276 -7.43 32.58 20.32
C THR A 276 -7.91 31.26 20.92
N VAL A 277 -8.14 30.28 20.05
CA VAL A 277 -8.51 28.92 20.41
C VAL A 277 -7.53 27.98 19.72
N SER A 278 -6.88 27.09 20.47
CA SER A 278 -6.05 26.03 19.90
C SER A 278 -6.67 24.65 20.14
N ARG A 279 -6.38 23.72 19.23
CA ARG A 279 -6.78 22.31 19.33
C ARG A 279 -5.65 21.42 18.86
N SER A 280 -5.33 20.41 19.65
CA SER A 280 -4.50 19.28 19.21
C SER A 280 -5.21 18.56 18.05
N THR A 281 -4.47 18.28 16.98
CA THR A 281 -4.98 17.57 15.80
C THR A 281 -4.35 16.19 15.69
N SER A 282 -4.96 15.33 14.89
CA SER A 282 -4.37 14.04 14.53
C SER A 282 -4.35 13.88 13.00
N SER A 283 -3.18 13.72 12.40
CA SER A 283 -3.03 13.59 10.93
C SER A 283 -2.71 12.15 10.50
N SER A 284 -3.19 11.68 9.35
CA SER A 284 -2.87 10.35 8.78
C SER A 284 -2.48 10.45 7.30
N VAL A 285 -1.51 9.65 6.86
CA VAL A 285 -0.91 9.69 5.50
C VAL A 285 -1.75 8.94 4.46
N SER A 286 -2.42 7.85 4.83
CA SER A 286 -3.09 6.98 3.85
C SER A 286 -4.62 7.00 3.93
N ASP A 287 -5.20 7.79 4.85
CA ASP A 287 -6.66 7.86 5.01
C ASP A 287 -7.35 8.33 3.72
N SER A 288 -6.69 9.17 2.92
CA SER A 288 -7.20 9.61 1.60
C SER A 288 -7.29 8.46 0.58
N ASN A 289 -6.42 7.45 0.68
CA ASN A 289 -6.42 6.31 -0.25
C ASN A 289 -7.57 5.35 -0.01
N THR A 290 -8.06 5.34 1.23
CA THR A 290 -9.14 4.48 1.70
C THR A 290 -10.48 5.21 1.82
N GLU A 291 -10.49 6.55 1.70
CA GLU A 291 -11.69 7.36 1.56
C GLU A 291 -12.50 6.91 0.32
N GLY A 292 -13.71 6.39 0.56
CA GLY A 292 -14.60 5.88 -0.49
C GLY A 292 -14.58 4.35 -0.68
N ILE A 293 -13.79 3.61 0.11
CA ILE A 293 -13.89 2.15 0.19
C ILE A 293 -15.12 1.79 1.05
N ASP A 294 -16.31 1.76 0.43
CA ASP A 294 -17.50 1.17 1.05
C ASP A 294 -17.48 -0.35 0.91
N ALA A 295 -17.91 -1.07 1.96
CA ALA A 295 -18.01 -2.53 2.02
C ALA A 295 -18.84 -3.15 0.88
N SER A 296 -19.67 -2.34 0.20
CA SER A 296 -20.53 -2.75 -0.91
C SER A 296 -19.97 -2.44 -2.30
N VAL A 297 -18.92 -1.60 -2.44
CA VAL A 297 -18.50 -1.04 -3.75
C VAL A 297 -17.04 -1.39 -4.11
N GLY A 298 -16.18 -1.70 -3.14
CA GLY A 298 -14.76 -1.98 -3.37
C GLY A 298 -14.39 -3.46 -3.47
N PHE A 299 -15.15 -4.28 -4.20
CA PHE A 299 -14.81 -5.70 -4.36
C PHE A 299 -13.68 -5.89 -5.38
N SER A 300 -12.50 -6.25 -4.88
CA SER A 300 -11.54 -7.00 -5.71
C SER A 300 -12.16 -8.33 -6.14
N LEU A 301 -11.95 -8.66 -7.42
CA LEU A 301 -12.54 -9.80 -8.14
C LEU A 301 -11.82 -11.13 -7.87
N PHE A 302 -10.82 -11.13 -6.99
CA PHE A 302 -9.95 -12.27 -6.76
C PHE A 302 -10.45 -13.10 -5.57
N GLU A 303 -10.89 -14.33 -5.85
CA GLU A 303 -11.15 -15.34 -4.82
C GLU A 303 -9.80 -15.73 -4.19
N GLY A 304 -9.57 -15.37 -2.91
CA GLY A 304 -8.44 -15.90 -2.13
C GLY A 304 -7.61 -14.91 -1.31
N PHE A 305 -7.74 -13.59 -1.48
CA PHE A 305 -7.04 -12.59 -0.65
C PHE A 305 -7.82 -11.27 -0.51
N SER A 306 -7.49 -10.48 0.51
CA SER A 306 -8.20 -9.23 0.80
C SER A 306 -7.59 -8.02 0.07
N ALA A 307 -8.28 -7.52 -0.95
CA ALA A 307 -7.89 -6.30 -1.64
C ALA A 307 -9.06 -5.38 -2.01
N SER A 308 -8.76 -4.10 -2.25
CA SER A 308 -9.68 -3.07 -2.76
C SER A 308 -9.00 -2.14 -3.77
N VAL A 309 -9.79 -1.67 -4.74
CA VAL A 309 -9.36 -0.70 -5.76
C VAL A 309 -9.88 0.68 -5.40
N THR A 310 -9.02 1.69 -5.44
CA THR A 310 -9.40 3.08 -5.20
C THR A 310 -9.29 3.92 -6.48
N GLY A 311 -10.21 4.87 -6.64
CA GLY A 311 -10.15 5.92 -7.69
C GLY A 311 -9.23 7.09 -7.32
N HIS A 312 -8.77 7.14 -6.07
CA HIS A 312 -7.88 8.17 -5.55
C HIS A 312 -6.74 7.49 -4.79
N TYR A 313 -5.53 7.51 -5.37
CA TYR A 313 -4.33 6.96 -4.74
C TYR A 313 -3.25 8.05 -4.69
N SER A 314 -2.70 8.25 -3.50
CA SER A 314 -1.52 9.07 -3.22
C SER A 314 -0.54 8.25 -2.38
N HIS A 315 0.76 8.35 -2.66
CA HIS A 315 1.79 7.84 -1.75
C HIS A 315 1.86 8.72 -0.48
N SER A 316 3.02 8.86 0.17
CA SER A 316 3.07 9.56 1.46
C SER A 316 2.79 11.07 1.41
N SER A 317 2.69 11.66 0.22
CA SER A 317 2.62 13.12 -0.01
C SER A 317 1.35 13.80 0.51
N THR A 318 0.31 13.06 0.90
CA THR A 318 -0.95 13.63 1.40
C THR A 318 -1.16 13.26 2.88
N HIS A 319 -1.40 14.23 3.75
CA HIS A 319 -1.92 14.02 5.11
C HIS A 319 -3.35 14.49 5.22
N THR A 320 -4.23 13.65 5.71
CA THR A 320 -5.57 14.06 6.16
C THR A 320 -5.50 14.44 7.63
N VAL A 321 -5.80 15.70 7.95
CA VAL A 321 -5.81 16.26 9.32
C VAL A 321 -7.22 16.23 9.89
N ASP A 322 -7.35 15.55 11.02
CA ASP A 322 -8.55 15.55 11.83
C ASP A 322 -8.39 16.49 13.03
N SER A 323 -9.27 17.49 13.10
CA SER A 323 -9.37 18.46 14.21
C SER A 323 -10.74 18.38 14.91
N SER A 324 -11.43 17.23 14.79
CA SER A 324 -12.79 17.03 15.30
C SER A 324 -12.89 17.27 16.81
N ASN A 325 -14.00 17.91 17.20
CA ASN A 325 -14.20 18.49 18.51
C ASN A 325 -14.62 17.44 19.56
N THR A 326 -13.90 17.36 20.69
CA THR A 326 -14.31 16.59 21.87
C THR A 326 -15.02 17.43 22.94
N SER A 327 -15.05 18.77 22.79
CA SER A 327 -15.48 19.72 23.85
C SER A 327 -16.90 20.32 23.68
N GLY A 328 -17.57 20.08 22.56
CA GLY A 328 -18.96 20.53 22.35
C GLY A 328 -19.20 22.03 22.11
N GLN A 329 -18.15 22.87 22.06
CA GLN A 329 -18.27 24.33 21.83
C GLN A 329 -17.93 24.78 20.39
N ASP A 330 -18.62 25.83 19.94
CA ASP A 330 -18.57 26.39 18.57
C ASP A 330 -17.46 27.44 18.41
N TRP A 331 -16.68 27.36 17.31
CA TRP A 331 -15.52 28.22 17.09
C TRP A 331 -15.91 29.66 16.76
N GLN A 332 -16.98 29.86 15.99
CA GLN A 332 -17.50 31.19 15.68
C GLN A 332 -17.90 31.92 16.98
N HIS A 333 -18.55 31.21 17.91
CA HIS A 333 -18.93 31.78 19.20
C HIS A 333 -17.73 32.04 20.13
N GLN A 334 -16.74 31.14 20.16
CA GLN A 334 -15.54 31.33 20.98
C GLN A 334 -14.66 32.48 20.50
N LEU A 335 -14.59 32.68 19.18
CA LEU A 335 -13.81 33.74 18.54
C LEU A 335 -14.59 35.06 18.36
N GLU A 336 -15.90 35.07 18.66
CA GLU A 336 -16.80 36.22 18.49
C GLU A 336 -16.80 36.79 17.05
N LEU A 337 -16.82 35.90 16.05
CA LEU A 337 -16.76 36.29 14.64
C LEU A 337 -18.16 36.54 14.05
N ASN A 338 -18.30 37.65 13.34
CA ASN A 338 -19.48 37.94 12.52
C ASN A 338 -19.35 37.36 11.10
N THR A 339 -20.46 37.23 10.36
CA THR A 339 -20.51 36.63 9.01
C THR A 339 -19.65 37.33 7.94
N GLY A 340 -19.25 38.59 8.17
CA GLY A 340 -18.34 39.34 7.30
C GLY A 340 -16.86 39.30 7.72
N GLN A 341 -16.51 38.60 8.80
CA GLN A 341 -15.16 38.51 9.34
C GLN A 341 -14.51 37.15 9.02
N SER A 342 -13.19 37.09 9.10
CA SER A 342 -12.41 35.87 8.86
C SER A 342 -11.71 35.43 10.15
N ALA A 343 -11.60 34.12 10.34
CA ALA A 343 -10.67 33.55 11.31
C ALA A 343 -9.27 33.50 10.68
N TYR A 344 -8.24 33.70 11.49
CA TYR A 344 -6.85 33.55 11.09
C TYR A 344 -6.28 32.27 11.67
N MET A 345 -5.70 31.46 10.81
CA MET A 345 -5.19 30.14 11.13
C MET A 345 -3.66 30.15 11.24
N ASN A 346 -3.17 29.50 12.28
CA ASN A 346 -1.80 29.00 12.37
C ASN A 346 -1.84 27.49 12.67
N ALA A 347 -0.73 26.81 12.43
CA ALA A 347 -0.63 25.41 12.76
C ALA A 347 0.81 25.02 13.11
N ASN A 348 0.94 24.07 14.04
CA ASN A 348 2.19 23.41 14.33
C ASN A 348 2.28 22.16 13.45
N VAL A 349 3.31 22.11 12.62
CA VAL A 349 3.56 21.01 11.68
C VAL A 349 4.85 20.28 12.02
N ARG A 350 4.92 19.03 11.60
CA ARG A 350 6.12 18.20 11.67
C ARG A 350 6.36 17.55 10.32
N TYR A 351 7.62 17.55 9.89
CA TYR A 351 8.02 16.87 8.67
C TYR A 351 8.43 15.45 9.03
N TYR A 352 8.07 14.50 8.16
CA TYR A 352 8.38 13.09 8.30
C TYR A 352 9.10 12.63 7.03
N ASN A 353 10.09 11.75 7.18
CA ASN A 353 10.68 11.04 6.06
C ASN A 353 10.39 9.54 6.18
N THR A 354 9.48 9.03 5.36
CA THR A 354 9.03 7.63 5.38
C THR A 354 9.75 6.75 4.35
N GLY A 355 10.68 7.34 3.60
CA GLY A 355 11.43 6.69 2.53
C GLY A 355 12.68 5.94 3.03
N THR A 356 13.67 5.83 2.15
CA THR A 356 14.94 5.13 2.40
C THR A 356 16.15 6.05 2.33
N ALA A 357 16.04 7.28 1.81
CA ALA A 357 17.16 8.22 1.71
C ALA A 357 16.93 9.53 2.50
N PRO A 358 18.01 10.15 3.03
CA PRO A 358 17.92 11.42 3.73
C PRO A 358 17.68 12.59 2.74
N VAL A 359 17.16 13.69 3.26
CA VAL A 359 17.15 14.97 2.54
C VAL A 359 17.93 16.00 3.33
N TYR A 360 18.87 16.68 2.68
CA TYR A 360 19.61 17.81 3.23
C TYR A 360 19.02 19.12 2.73
N ASN A 361 19.07 20.17 3.55
CA ASN A 361 18.52 21.49 3.22
C ASN A 361 17.05 21.43 2.75
N LEU A 362 16.24 20.62 3.42
CA LEU A 362 14.85 20.34 3.05
C LEU A 362 13.96 21.57 3.25
N VAL A 363 13.23 21.93 2.19
CA VAL A 363 12.17 22.94 2.19
C VAL A 363 10.94 22.38 1.44
N PRO A 364 9.89 21.94 2.16
CA PRO A 364 8.67 21.43 1.52
C PRO A 364 7.73 22.56 1.06
N THR A 365 6.93 22.27 0.04
CA THR A 365 5.76 23.08 -0.34
C THR A 365 4.49 22.25 -0.13
N THR A 366 3.57 22.77 0.67
CA THR A 366 2.37 22.07 1.11
C THR A 366 1.12 22.92 0.85
N ASN A 367 0.15 22.33 0.16
CA ASN A 367 -1.18 22.90 0.00
C ASN A 367 -2.06 22.51 1.19
N LEU A 368 -2.81 23.47 1.71
CA LEU A 368 -3.88 23.22 2.68
C LEU A 368 -5.20 23.23 1.92
N VAL A 369 -5.89 22.09 1.89
CA VAL A 369 -7.07 21.85 1.07
C VAL A 369 -8.25 21.48 1.96
N LEU A 370 -9.39 22.16 1.74
CA LEU A 370 -10.65 21.86 2.41
C LEU A 370 -11.68 21.40 1.37
N GLY A 371 -11.98 20.10 1.38
CA GLY A 371 -12.81 19.45 0.36
C GLY A 371 -12.11 19.45 -1.00
N ARG A 372 -12.58 20.29 -1.93
CA ARG A 372 -11.95 20.50 -3.25
C ARG A 372 -11.32 21.87 -3.42
N GLN A 373 -11.27 22.68 -2.35
CA GLN A 373 -10.80 24.06 -2.40
C GLN A 373 -9.44 24.17 -1.71
N THR A 374 -8.42 24.64 -2.43
CA THR A 374 -7.14 25.03 -1.83
C THR A 374 -7.33 26.32 -1.05
N VAL A 375 -7.12 26.26 0.26
CA VAL A 375 -7.17 27.40 1.18
C VAL A 375 -5.92 28.26 0.99
N THR A 376 -4.74 27.62 1.00
CA THR A 376 -3.45 28.29 0.81
C THR A 376 -2.39 27.27 0.38
N THR A 377 -1.32 27.79 -0.22
CA THR A 377 -0.08 27.05 -0.45
C THR A 377 1.01 27.67 0.43
N VAL A 378 1.72 26.83 1.18
CA VAL A 378 2.81 27.27 2.07
C VAL A 378 4.10 26.61 1.62
N THR A 379 5.12 27.42 1.34
CA THR A 379 6.48 26.95 1.12
C THR A 379 7.31 27.29 2.35
N GLY A 380 8.05 26.31 2.87
CA GLY A 380 8.89 26.50 4.04
C GLY A 380 9.88 27.66 3.87
N GLN A 381 10.07 28.45 4.91
CA GLN A 381 11.01 29.57 4.93
C GLN A 381 12.39 29.14 5.46
N LEU A 382 13.39 30.03 5.41
CA LEU A 382 14.78 29.72 5.80
C LEU A 382 14.88 29.23 7.26
N ASN A 383 14.05 29.79 8.16
CA ASN A 383 13.91 29.40 9.57
C ASN A 383 13.15 28.08 9.78
N GLN A 384 12.41 27.60 8.78
CA GLN A 384 11.69 26.33 8.76
C GLN A 384 12.45 25.23 7.98
N ARG A 385 13.58 25.58 7.36
CA ARG A 385 14.44 24.65 6.64
C ARG A 385 15.05 23.62 7.59
N SER A 386 14.86 22.34 7.28
CA SER A 386 15.60 21.28 7.97
C SER A 386 16.99 21.12 7.33
N LEU A 387 18.04 21.18 8.14
CA LEU A 387 19.40 20.94 7.66
C LEU A 387 19.57 19.49 7.17
N SER A 388 18.92 18.54 7.83
CA SER A 388 18.97 17.12 7.49
C SER A 388 17.75 16.40 8.07
N LEU A 389 17.10 15.58 7.26
CA LEU A 389 16.02 14.70 7.68
C LEU A 389 16.29 13.27 7.19
N ALA A 390 16.82 12.43 8.08
CA ALA A 390 17.12 11.02 7.80
C ALA A 390 15.84 10.18 7.68
N PRO A 391 15.89 9.01 7.01
CA PRO A 391 14.79 8.05 6.95
C PRO A 391 14.27 7.70 8.35
N GLY A 392 12.95 7.60 8.51
CA GLY A 392 12.30 7.27 9.78
C GLY A 392 12.24 8.40 10.81
N GLN A 393 12.95 9.50 10.55
CA GLN A 393 13.04 10.60 11.49
C GLN A 393 12.00 11.68 11.19
N THR A 394 11.90 12.60 12.15
CA THR A 394 11.03 13.77 12.04
C THR A 394 11.80 15.06 12.23
N TYR A 395 11.30 16.14 11.61
CA TYR A 395 11.75 17.50 11.85
C TYR A 395 10.61 18.39 12.37
N PRO A 396 10.78 19.03 13.53
CA PRO A 396 11.85 18.82 14.50
C PRO A 396 11.82 17.38 15.05
N LYS A 397 12.84 16.96 15.80
CA LYS A 397 12.86 15.61 16.42
C LYS A 397 11.63 15.42 17.31
N GLN A 398 11.16 14.18 17.45
CA GLN A 398 9.88 13.86 18.11
C GLN A 398 9.73 14.40 19.54
N HIS A 399 10.81 14.56 20.31
CA HIS A 399 10.79 15.12 21.66
C HIS A 399 10.76 16.66 21.70
N LEU A 400 10.86 17.33 20.55
CA LEU A 400 10.78 18.78 20.38
C LEU A 400 9.40 19.16 19.84
N HIS A 401 8.95 20.37 20.15
CA HIS A 401 7.71 20.93 19.62
C HIS A 401 7.76 21.09 18.09
N GLY A 402 6.58 20.98 17.44
CA GLY A 402 6.43 21.18 16.00
C GLY A 402 6.81 22.59 15.53
N VAL A 403 7.04 22.73 14.23
CA VAL A 403 7.33 24.01 13.57
C VAL A 403 6.02 24.77 13.36
N ALA A 404 5.94 26.01 13.83
CA ALA A 404 4.83 26.89 13.51
C ALA A 404 4.89 27.31 12.03
N LEU A 405 3.78 27.14 11.29
CA LEU A 405 3.68 27.50 9.87
C LEU A 405 3.84 29.01 9.63
N ASN A 406 3.27 29.84 10.51
CA ASN A 406 3.48 31.28 10.50
C ASN A 406 4.30 31.69 11.72
N THR A 407 5.40 32.41 11.49
CA THR A 407 6.23 33.04 12.52
C THR A 407 6.11 34.56 12.41
N LEU A 408 6.46 35.32 13.45
CA LEU A 408 6.34 36.79 13.47
C LEU A 408 7.56 37.51 12.87
N ASP A 409 8.47 36.78 12.24
CA ASP A 409 9.66 37.40 11.68
C ASP A 409 9.36 38.25 10.44
N GLN A 410 10.32 39.10 10.07
CA GLN A 410 10.19 40.12 9.03
C GLN A 410 10.05 39.53 7.62
N PHE A 411 10.04 38.20 7.49
CA PHE A 411 9.94 37.45 6.23
C PHE A 411 8.66 36.62 6.14
N SER A 412 7.76 36.74 7.13
CA SER A 412 6.57 35.89 7.29
C SER A 412 5.54 35.97 6.16
N SER A 413 4.92 34.82 5.88
CA SER A 413 3.78 34.64 4.98
C SER A 413 2.56 35.44 5.43
N ALA A 414 1.75 35.88 4.45
CA ALA A 414 0.44 36.44 4.76
C ALA A 414 -0.37 35.45 5.64
N PRO A 415 -1.03 35.93 6.70
CA PRO A 415 -1.75 35.06 7.63
C PRO A 415 -2.89 34.33 6.89
N ILE A 416 -3.08 33.07 7.25
CA ILE A 416 -4.01 32.18 6.54
C ILE A 416 -5.42 32.51 6.99
N ALA A 417 -6.16 33.28 6.19
CA ALA A 417 -7.52 33.68 6.49
C ALA A 417 -8.52 32.61 6.03
N LEU A 418 -9.39 32.19 6.94
CA LEU A 418 -10.55 31.33 6.69
C LEU A 418 -11.80 32.20 6.73
N ASN A 419 -12.58 32.19 5.65
CA ASN A 419 -13.91 32.81 5.69
C ASN A 419 -14.88 31.98 6.55
N ILE A 420 -16.03 32.56 6.88
CA ILE A 420 -16.98 31.90 7.79
C ILE A 420 -17.46 30.55 7.25
N ASN A 421 -17.72 30.42 5.94
CA ASN A 421 -18.14 29.16 5.34
C ASN A 421 -17.05 28.07 5.45
N GLN A 422 -15.78 28.44 5.35
CA GLN A 422 -14.66 27.51 5.53
C GLN A 422 -14.49 27.11 7.00
N LEU A 423 -14.65 28.07 7.91
CA LEU A 423 -14.64 27.82 9.34
C LEU A 423 -15.79 26.89 9.75
N ASP A 424 -17.00 27.14 9.26
CA ASP A 424 -18.19 26.32 9.51
C ASP A 424 -18.02 24.91 8.95
N ARG A 425 -17.39 24.76 7.78
CA ARG A 425 -17.08 23.46 7.19
C ARG A 425 -16.08 22.67 8.05
N LEU A 426 -14.99 23.30 8.49
CA LEU A 426 -14.03 22.68 9.43
C LEU A 426 -14.66 22.39 10.79
N GLU A 427 -15.55 23.26 11.28
CA GLU A 427 -16.28 23.10 12.54
C GLU A 427 -17.32 21.97 12.46
N SER A 428 -17.93 21.81 11.28
CA SER A 428 -18.74 20.65 10.92
C SER A 428 -17.85 19.41 10.68
N GLY A 429 -16.53 19.52 10.90
CA GLY A 429 -15.56 18.45 10.88
C GLY A 429 -15.17 17.95 9.48
N GLU A 430 -15.44 18.74 8.43
CA GLU A 430 -14.75 18.50 7.17
C GLU A 430 -13.23 18.54 7.41
N LYS A 431 -12.52 17.50 6.98
CA LYS A 431 -11.10 17.33 7.28
C LYS A 431 -10.26 18.25 6.40
N LEU A 432 -9.25 18.87 7.01
CA LEU A 432 -8.23 19.62 6.28
C LEU A 432 -7.22 18.63 5.71
N LYS A 433 -6.88 18.73 4.42
CA LYS A 433 -5.84 17.92 3.79
C LYS A 433 -4.59 18.77 3.59
N LEU A 434 -3.43 18.21 3.95
CA LEU A 434 -2.11 18.77 3.69
C LEU A 434 -1.48 17.97 2.55
N GLU A 435 -1.41 18.57 1.37
CA GLU A 435 -0.83 17.94 0.19
C GLU A 435 0.56 18.52 -0.05
N THR A 436 1.60 17.75 0.26
CA THR A 436 2.99 18.11 -0.02
C THR A 436 3.28 17.84 -1.49
N THR A 437 3.26 18.89 -2.31
CA THR A 437 3.34 18.74 -3.76
C THR A 437 4.76 18.50 -4.25
N GLN A 438 5.73 19.14 -3.60
CA GLN A 438 7.15 19.07 -3.93
C GLN A 438 7.99 19.53 -2.75
N PHE A 439 9.30 19.27 -2.81
CA PHE A 439 10.27 19.83 -1.89
C PHE A 439 11.56 20.21 -2.62
N GLN A 440 12.23 21.24 -2.12
CA GLN A 440 13.64 21.48 -2.44
C GLN A 440 14.50 20.72 -1.44
N GLY A 441 15.53 20.05 -1.92
CA GLY A 441 16.38 19.25 -1.05
C GLY A 441 17.50 18.56 -1.79
N ALA A 442 18.66 18.53 -1.15
CA ALA A 442 19.87 17.94 -1.68
C ALA A 442 20.08 16.51 -1.17
N PHE A 443 20.86 15.73 -1.94
CA PHE A 443 21.40 14.45 -1.51
C PHE A 443 22.91 14.54 -1.34
N ALA A 444 23.45 13.66 -0.49
CA ALA A 444 24.88 13.58 -0.24
C ALA A 444 25.51 12.51 -1.13
N LYS A 445 26.61 12.87 -1.82
CA LYS A 445 27.57 11.89 -2.33
C LYS A 445 28.79 11.87 -1.43
N ARG A 446 29.37 10.68 -1.27
CA ARG A 446 30.70 10.58 -0.64
C ARG A 446 31.72 10.75 -1.75
N SER A 447 32.76 11.52 -1.48
CA SER A 447 33.93 11.55 -2.36
C SER A 447 34.39 10.10 -2.57
N PRO A 448 34.84 9.70 -3.77
CA PRO A 448 35.27 8.32 -4.00
C PRO A 448 36.40 7.84 -3.07
N ALA A 449 37.16 8.78 -2.48
CA ALA A 449 38.15 8.51 -1.43
C ALA A 449 37.56 8.22 -0.02
N GLY A 450 36.24 8.20 0.13
CA GLY A 450 35.53 7.89 1.38
C GLY A 450 35.54 8.98 2.46
N GLY A 451 36.30 10.07 2.30
CA GLY A 451 36.54 11.07 3.35
C GLY A 451 35.53 12.23 3.45
N GLN A 452 35.11 12.83 2.33
CA GLN A 452 34.30 14.06 2.34
C GLN A 452 32.87 13.82 1.83
N VAL A 453 31.89 14.40 2.52
CA VAL A 453 30.49 14.46 2.06
C VAL A 453 30.31 15.71 1.20
N VAL A 454 29.83 15.53 -0.04
CA VAL A 454 29.60 16.61 -1.00
C VAL A 454 28.10 16.76 -1.24
N LEU A 455 27.61 17.99 -1.09
CA LEU A 455 26.20 18.37 -1.27
C LEU A 455 25.97 19.29 -2.48
N GLU A 456 27.00 20.01 -2.93
CA GLU A 456 26.87 21.04 -3.98
C GLU A 456 26.42 20.41 -5.32
N GLU A 457 25.44 21.04 -5.99
CA GLU A 457 24.81 20.64 -7.27
C GLU A 457 23.91 19.39 -7.27
N ASN A 458 23.78 18.70 -6.13
CA ASN A 458 23.00 17.46 -6.04
C ASN A 458 21.56 17.73 -5.57
N GLU A 459 20.57 17.66 -6.47
CA GLU A 459 19.15 17.83 -6.12
C GLU A 459 18.32 16.56 -6.36
N TRP A 460 17.48 16.22 -5.38
CA TRP A 460 16.56 15.08 -5.50
C TRP A 460 15.54 15.25 -6.62
N ALA A 461 15.16 16.50 -6.95
CA ALA A 461 14.18 16.81 -7.98
C ALA A 461 14.54 16.25 -9.37
N HIS A 462 15.84 16.06 -9.65
CA HIS A 462 16.30 15.48 -10.91
C HIS A 462 16.09 13.95 -10.98
N TYR A 463 16.14 13.25 -9.85
CA TYR A 463 16.13 11.78 -9.80
C TYR A 463 14.77 11.20 -9.44
N MET A 464 13.92 11.91 -8.69
CA MET A 464 12.61 11.38 -8.30
C MET A 464 11.77 10.88 -9.49
N PRO A 465 11.58 11.64 -10.59
CA PRO A 465 10.80 11.14 -11.73
C PRO A 465 11.41 9.91 -12.41
N GLN A 466 12.75 9.80 -12.42
CA GLN A 466 13.46 8.65 -12.99
C GLN A 466 13.20 7.40 -12.17
N ILE A 467 13.38 7.47 -10.84
CA ILE A 467 13.05 6.40 -9.89
C ILE A 467 11.59 5.97 -10.08
N GLU A 468 10.63 6.90 -10.08
CA GLU A 468 9.21 6.58 -10.20
C GLU A 468 8.83 5.91 -11.53
N SER A 469 9.61 6.14 -12.59
CA SER A 469 9.37 5.57 -13.92
C SER A 469 9.80 4.11 -14.07
N VAL A 470 10.81 3.68 -13.30
CA VAL A 470 11.41 2.33 -13.37
C VAL A 470 11.08 1.44 -12.16
N THR A 471 10.38 1.99 -11.16
CA THR A 471 10.07 1.27 -9.91
C THR A 471 8.58 1.01 -9.70
N ALA A 472 8.27 -0.01 -8.90
CA ALA A 472 6.98 -0.16 -8.23
C ALA A 472 7.02 0.55 -6.85
N GLY A 473 5.96 1.28 -6.53
CA GLY A 473 5.79 1.93 -5.22
C GLY A 473 4.96 1.09 -4.26
N ILE A 474 5.54 0.77 -3.10
CA ILE A 474 4.89 0.02 -2.03
C ILE A 474 4.79 0.89 -0.77
N LEU A 475 3.57 1.10 -0.30
CA LEU A 475 3.26 1.81 0.95
C LEU A 475 2.80 0.81 2.02
N ILE A 476 3.49 0.74 3.14
CA ILE A 476 3.12 -0.14 4.25
C ILE A 476 2.50 0.72 5.36
N ASN A 477 1.24 0.46 5.66
CA ASN A 477 0.49 1.11 6.72
C ASN A 477 0.44 0.18 7.95
N MET A 478 1.11 0.59 9.02
CA MET A 478 1.16 -0.14 10.30
C MET A 478 0.12 0.34 11.32
N GLY A 479 -0.86 1.15 10.87
CA GLY A 479 -1.86 1.80 11.70
C GLY A 479 -1.38 3.14 12.29
N GLY A 480 -2.32 4.07 12.45
CA GLY A 480 -2.05 5.38 13.04
C GLY A 480 -1.22 6.28 12.12
N ASN A 481 -0.11 6.84 12.64
CA ASN A 481 0.78 7.74 11.91
C ASN A 481 2.07 7.04 11.41
N ARG A 482 2.11 5.71 11.41
CA ARG A 482 3.31 4.92 11.10
C ARG A 482 3.22 4.32 9.71
N PHE A 483 4.05 4.84 8.81
CA PHE A 483 4.06 4.46 7.41
C PHE A 483 5.48 4.28 6.90
N MET A 484 5.66 3.37 5.95
CA MET A 484 6.91 3.20 5.21
C MET A 484 6.61 3.19 3.72
N GLU A 485 7.34 3.98 2.94
CA GLU A 485 7.30 3.93 1.49
C GLU A 485 8.59 3.29 0.96
N ARG A 486 8.44 2.37 0.01
CA ARG A 486 9.55 1.70 -0.67
C ARG A 486 9.33 1.80 -2.18
N ARG A 487 10.41 2.06 -2.91
CA ARG A 487 10.46 2.05 -4.37
C ARG A 487 11.42 0.93 -4.78
N ILE A 488 10.91 -0.04 -5.54
CA ILE A 488 11.65 -1.24 -5.92
C ILE A 488 11.72 -1.30 -7.45
N ALA A 489 12.93 -1.43 -7.99
CA ALA A 489 13.17 -1.60 -9.42
C ALA A 489 12.39 -2.80 -9.94
N ALA A 490 11.71 -2.62 -11.07
CA ALA A 490 10.86 -3.65 -11.64
C ALA A 490 11.09 -3.74 -13.15
N LYS A 491 11.06 -4.95 -13.68
CA LYS A 491 11.23 -5.18 -15.11
C LYS A 491 10.03 -4.67 -15.91
N ASP A 492 10.29 -3.86 -16.94
CA ASP A 492 9.33 -3.52 -17.99
C ASP A 492 9.26 -4.63 -19.05
N PRO A 493 8.18 -5.43 -19.11
CA PRO A 493 8.04 -6.50 -20.07
C PRO A 493 7.85 -6.00 -21.52
N LEU A 494 7.61 -4.69 -21.72
CA LEU A 494 7.47 -4.09 -23.06
C LEU A 494 8.82 -3.63 -23.63
N ASN A 495 9.85 -3.52 -22.80
CA ASN A 495 11.19 -3.16 -23.24
C ASN A 495 12.10 -4.42 -23.30
N PRO A 496 12.42 -4.94 -24.50
CA PRO A 496 13.27 -6.13 -24.62
C PRO A 496 14.72 -5.90 -24.17
N ASN A 497 15.17 -4.65 -24.08
CA ASN A 497 16.50 -4.28 -23.61
C ASN A 497 16.56 -4.09 -22.09
N ASP A 498 15.40 -4.09 -21.41
CA ASP A 498 15.37 -4.05 -19.96
C ASP A 498 15.78 -5.41 -19.38
N ARG A 499 16.99 -5.44 -18.80
CA ARG A 499 17.58 -6.61 -18.16
C ARG A 499 17.42 -6.59 -16.65
N THR A 500 16.63 -5.66 -16.09
CA THR A 500 16.27 -5.63 -14.67
C THR A 500 15.78 -7.01 -14.20
N PRO A 501 16.29 -7.53 -13.08
CA PRO A 501 15.81 -8.77 -12.48
C PRO A 501 14.31 -8.72 -12.23
N GLU A 502 13.62 -9.80 -12.60
CA GLU A 502 12.18 -9.93 -12.34
C GLU A 502 11.95 -10.33 -10.89
N LEU A 503 11.14 -9.54 -10.15
CA LEU A 503 10.81 -9.79 -8.76
C LEU A 503 9.31 -10.01 -8.56
N THR A 504 8.98 -10.93 -7.66
CA THR A 504 7.65 -11.05 -7.07
C THR A 504 7.45 -10.00 -5.96
N LEU A 505 6.19 -9.74 -5.59
CA LEU A 505 5.85 -8.87 -4.47
C LEU A 505 6.46 -9.37 -3.15
N GLY A 506 6.50 -10.69 -2.94
CA GLY A 506 7.14 -11.31 -1.78
C GLY A 506 8.65 -11.04 -1.72
N GLU A 507 9.38 -11.27 -2.82
CA GLU A 507 10.81 -10.98 -2.90
C GLU A 507 11.10 -9.48 -2.75
N ALA A 508 10.22 -8.63 -3.29
CA ALA A 508 10.33 -7.18 -3.11
C ALA A 508 10.16 -6.77 -1.63
N LEU A 509 9.24 -7.40 -0.89
CA LEU A 509 9.09 -7.17 0.55
C LEU A 509 10.27 -7.73 1.36
N GLU A 510 10.80 -8.90 1.00
CA GLU A 510 12.02 -9.44 1.61
C GLU A 510 13.18 -8.46 1.49
N LYS A 511 13.43 -7.95 0.27
CA LYS A 511 14.52 -7.00 -0.01
C LYS A 511 14.30 -5.63 0.64
N SER A 512 13.08 -5.10 0.59
CA SER A 512 12.81 -3.70 0.97
C SER A 512 12.50 -3.46 2.44
N ILE A 513 11.97 -4.46 3.15
CA ILE A 513 11.61 -4.37 4.58
C ILE A 513 12.16 -5.52 5.43
N GLY A 514 12.89 -6.47 4.84
CA GLY A 514 13.40 -7.63 5.58
C GLY A 514 12.28 -8.59 6.00
N MET A 515 11.24 -8.73 5.17
CA MET A 515 10.19 -9.72 5.40
C MET A 515 10.80 -11.12 5.46
N TYR A 516 10.39 -11.92 6.44
CA TYR A 516 10.83 -13.31 6.59
C TYR A 516 9.65 -14.22 6.93
N LEU A 517 9.75 -15.49 6.51
CA LEU A 517 8.81 -16.55 6.86
C LEU A 517 9.21 -17.16 8.20
N ASP A 518 8.26 -17.24 9.12
CA ASP A 518 8.35 -18.03 10.33
C ASP A 518 7.89 -19.46 10.02
N GLU A 519 8.82 -20.41 10.07
CA GLU A 519 8.60 -21.78 9.61
C GLU A 519 7.65 -22.59 10.50
N GLU A 520 7.48 -22.20 11.77
CA GLU A 520 6.65 -22.91 12.74
C GLU A 520 5.16 -22.65 12.50
N ASN A 521 4.79 -21.37 12.37
CA ASN A 521 3.41 -20.93 12.20
C ASN A 521 3.05 -20.61 10.73
N LYS A 522 4.01 -20.70 9.80
CA LYS A 522 3.85 -20.41 8.37
C LYS A 522 3.31 -19.00 8.09
N ASN A 523 3.72 -18.03 8.91
CA ASN A 523 3.38 -16.62 8.76
C ASN A 523 4.57 -15.78 8.33
N PHE A 524 4.29 -14.73 7.56
CA PHE A 524 5.29 -13.74 7.19
C PHE A 524 5.29 -12.60 8.20
N TYR A 525 6.49 -12.19 8.60
CA TYR A 525 6.70 -11.08 9.53
C TYR A 525 7.78 -10.15 9.03
N PHE A 526 7.80 -8.93 9.56
CA PHE A 526 8.96 -8.06 9.51
C PHE A 526 9.13 -7.37 10.87
N ILE A 527 10.33 -6.88 11.14
CA ILE A 527 10.63 -6.11 12.35
C ILE A 527 10.81 -4.65 11.93
N ASN A 528 10.04 -3.75 12.52
CA ASN A 528 10.27 -2.32 12.35
C ASN A 528 11.59 -1.95 13.03
N GLU A 529 12.61 -1.57 12.26
CA GLU A 529 13.94 -1.25 12.79
C GLU A 529 13.95 -0.07 13.77
N GLU A 530 12.99 0.86 13.65
CA GLU A 530 12.91 2.04 14.51
C GLU A 530 12.32 1.72 15.88
N THR A 531 11.29 0.85 15.93
CA THR A 531 10.56 0.54 17.17
C THR A 531 10.90 -0.82 17.76
N GLY A 532 11.59 -1.68 17.02
CA GLY A 532 11.84 -3.08 17.36
C GLY A 532 10.57 -3.95 17.37
N THR A 533 9.44 -3.43 16.85
CA THR A 533 8.15 -4.13 16.90
C THR A 533 8.04 -5.15 15.77
N LYS A 534 7.66 -6.39 16.10
CA LYS A 534 7.32 -7.45 15.13
C LYS A 534 5.92 -7.19 14.58
N HIS A 535 5.79 -7.14 13.27
CA HIS A 535 4.51 -6.96 12.57
C HIS A 535 4.22 -8.16 11.68
N ILE A 536 2.99 -8.68 11.72
CA ILE A 536 2.54 -9.70 10.79
C ILE A 536 2.22 -9.08 9.44
N ILE A 537 2.63 -9.74 8.37
CA ILE A 537 2.39 -9.30 6.99
C ILE A 537 2.03 -10.48 6.10
N SER A 538 1.38 -11.51 6.65
CA SER A 538 0.93 -12.66 5.85
C SER A 538 -0.16 -12.24 4.85
N PRO A 539 -0.12 -12.74 3.59
CA PRO A 539 -0.96 -12.29 2.49
C PRO A 539 -2.47 -12.50 2.71
N ASP A 540 -2.83 -13.37 3.64
CA ASP A 540 -4.18 -13.72 4.07
C ASP A 540 -4.72 -12.91 5.24
N LEU A 541 -3.85 -12.16 5.94
CA LEU A 541 -4.19 -11.36 7.11
C LEU A 541 -4.07 -9.85 6.86
N VAL A 542 -3.42 -9.45 5.76
CA VAL A 542 -3.30 -8.05 5.34
C VAL A 542 -4.44 -7.63 4.41
N HIS A 543 -4.62 -6.32 4.25
CA HIS A 543 -5.53 -5.76 3.25
C HIS A 543 -4.80 -4.85 2.28
N LEU A 544 -4.85 -5.19 1.00
CA LEU A 544 -4.20 -4.43 -0.06
C LEU A 544 -5.13 -3.34 -0.61
N VAL A 545 -4.59 -2.15 -0.86
CA VAL A 545 -5.26 -1.06 -1.55
C VAL A 545 -4.38 -0.62 -2.71
N TYR A 546 -4.93 -0.54 -3.91
CA TYR A 546 -4.19 -0.14 -5.10
C TYR A 546 -5.05 0.67 -6.08
N ASP A 547 -4.38 1.40 -6.97
CA ASP A 547 -5.07 2.20 -7.98
C ASP A 547 -5.61 1.36 -9.15
N THR A 548 -6.46 1.96 -9.97
CA THR A 548 -7.08 1.29 -11.14
C THR A 548 -6.05 0.84 -12.18
N LYS A 549 -4.91 1.54 -12.32
CA LYS A 549 -3.86 1.17 -13.28
C LYS A 549 -3.15 -0.11 -12.84
N THR A 550 -2.89 -0.22 -11.54
CA THR A 550 -2.27 -1.35 -10.88
C THR A 550 -3.22 -2.54 -10.90
N ASP A 551 -4.51 -2.35 -10.63
CA ASP A 551 -5.52 -3.41 -10.77
C ASP A 551 -5.48 -4.07 -12.16
N LYS A 552 -5.37 -3.27 -13.23
CA LYS A 552 -5.24 -3.81 -14.60
C LYS A 552 -3.98 -4.67 -14.75
N LYS A 553 -2.83 -4.20 -14.26
CA LYS A 553 -1.56 -4.97 -14.32
C LYS A 553 -1.62 -6.24 -13.48
N ILE A 554 -2.19 -6.17 -12.27
CA ILE A 554 -2.41 -7.34 -11.39
C ILE A 554 -3.29 -8.37 -12.11
N ARG A 555 -4.38 -7.94 -12.77
CA ARG A 555 -5.20 -8.84 -13.59
C ARG A 555 -4.41 -9.47 -14.71
N GLU A 556 -3.58 -8.71 -15.40
CA GLU A 556 -2.73 -9.24 -16.47
C GLU A 556 -1.75 -10.30 -15.94
N GLU A 557 -1.08 -10.07 -14.80
CA GLU A 557 -0.17 -11.04 -14.17
C GLU A 557 -0.93 -12.27 -13.64
N LEU A 558 -2.05 -12.09 -12.95
CA LEU A 558 -2.86 -13.21 -12.46
C LEU A 558 -3.49 -14.02 -13.59
N ASN A 559 -3.78 -13.40 -14.73
CA ASN A 559 -4.24 -14.09 -15.94
C ASN A 559 -3.10 -14.84 -16.67
N LYS A 560 -1.82 -14.49 -16.45
CA LYS A 560 -0.65 -15.27 -16.91
C LYS A 560 -0.48 -16.55 -16.10
N THR A 561 -0.87 -16.56 -14.81
CA THR A 561 -1.06 -17.78 -14.03
C THR A 561 -2.32 -18.51 -14.50
N ILE A 562 -2.12 -19.38 -15.48
CA ILE A 562 -3.04 -20.35 -16.08
C ILE A 562 -4.04 -20.91 -15.05
N GLY A 563 -5.30 -20.48 -15.13
CA GLY A 563 -6.39 -21.05 -14.32
C GLY A 563 -7.09 -22.19 -15.07
N GLU A 564 -7.22 -23.33 -14.39
CA GLU A 564 -8.13 -24.41 -14.78
C GLU A 564 -9.46 -24.16 -14.07
N TYR A 565 -10.55 -24.05 -14.84
CA TYR A 565 -11.87 -23.72 -14.34
C TYR A 565 -12.88 -24.78 -14.78
N GLN A 566 -13.88 -25.01 -13.95
CA GLN A 566 -15.15 -25.61 -14.33
C GLN A 566 -16.09 -24.49 -14.77
N ILE A 567 -16.78 -24.70 -15.90
CA ILE A 567 -17.84 -23.81 -16.36
C ILE A 567 -19.15 -24.39 -15.81
N VAL A 568 -19.60 -23.83 -14.68
CA VAL A 568 -20.75 -24.32 -13.91
C VAL A 568 -22.00 -23.57 -14.35
N SER A 569 -23.09 -24.29 -14.61
CA SER A 569 -24.38 -23.69 -14.94
C SER A 569 -24.96 -22.95 -13.73
N SER A 570 -25.58 -21.78 -13.95
CA SER A 570 -26.41 -21.12 -12.93
C SER A 570 -27.68 -21.92 -12.58
N ILE A 571 -28.12 -22.79 -13.50
CA ILE A 571 -29.33 -23.62 -13.37
C ILE A 571 -28.92 -25.07 -13.10
N GLY A 572 -29.47 -25.63 -12.02
CA GLY A 572 -29.26 -27.02 -11.60
C GLY A 572 -28.03 -27.17 -10.72
N GLU A 573 -28.23 -27.53 -9.45
CA GLU A 573 -27.13 -27.77 -8.52
C GLU A 573 -26.18 -28.84 -9.09
N ASN A 574 -24.88 -28.54 -9.06
CA ASN A 574 -23.81 -29.45 -9.47
C ASN A 574 -23.75 -29.79 -10.98
N LYS A 575 -24.08 -28.85 -11.88
CA LYS A 575 -24.04 -29.04 -13.35
C LYS A 575 -22.92 -28.24 -14.01
N VAL A 576 -22.08 -28.92 -14.81
CA VAL A 576 -20.88 -28.33 -15.43
C VAL A 576 -20.76 -28.69 -16.90
N ALA A 577 -20.04 -27.86 -17.66
CA ALA A 577 -19.67 -28.16 -19.04
C ALA A 577 -18.63 -29.29 -19.09
N ASP A 578 -18.99 -30.38 -19.76
CA ASP A 578 -18.25 -31.65 -19.85
C ASP A 578 -17.94 -31.95 -21.32
N LEU A 579 -16.69 -32.28 -21.62
CA LEU A 579 -16.26 -32.74 -22.95
C LEU A 579 -16.49 -34.25 -23.09
N ALA A 580 -17.48 -34.66 -23.89
CA ALA A 580 -17.82 -36.04 -24.19
C ALA A 580 -17.83 -36.29 -25.72
N ASP A 581 -16.92 -37.13 -26.22
CA ASP A 581 -16.80 -37.47 -27.66
C ASP A 581 -16.79 -36.23 -28.57
N ASN A 582 -15.91 -35.28 -28.27
CA ASN A 582 -15.78 -33.95 -28.89
C ASN A 582 -16.99 -33.02 -28.74
N LYS A 583 -18.12 -33.46 -28.17
CA LYS A 583 -19.25 -32.59 -27.85
C LYS A 583 -19.05 -31.96 -26.49
N VAL A 584 -19.49 -30.73 -26.32
CA VAL A 584 -19.52 -30.10 -25.00
C VAL A 584 -20.95 -30.12 -24.50
N VAL A 585 -21.19 -30.90 -23.46
CA VAL A 585 -22.50 -31.17 -22.88
C VAL A 585 -22.58 -30.65 -21.46
N ILE A 586 -23.79 -30.43 -20.96
CA ILE A 586 -23.98 -30.29 -19.51
C ILE A 586 -23.98 -31.67 -18.87
N TYR A 587 -23.27 -31.82 -17.75
CA TYR A 587 -23.22 -33.07 -17.00
C TYR A 587 -23.14 -32.82 -15.49
N GLY A 588 -23.45 -33.84 -14.69
CA GLY A 588 -23.25 -33.77 -13.24
C GLY A 588 -21.77 -33.64 -12.91
N ASN A 589 -21.40 -32.73 -12.01
CA ASN A 589 -20.02 -32.54 -11.60
C ASN A 589 -19.49 -33.82 -10.93
N HIS A 590 -18.43 -34.39 -11.50
CA HIS A 590 -17.66 -35.51 -10.96
C HIS A 590 -16.16 -35.17 -10.89
N GLU A 591 -15.81 -33.90 -11.09
CA GLU A 591 -14.45 -33.35 -11.04
C GLU A 591 -13.44 -34.00 -12.00
N GLY A 592 -13.90 -34.73 -13.02
CA GLY A 592 -13.06 -35.34 -14.04
C GLY A 592 -12.34 -34.30 -14.91
N ASN A 593 -11.17 -34.66 -15.47
CA ASN A 593 -10.38 -33.74 -16.30
C ASN A 593 -11.11 -33.25 -17.57
N ASN A 594 -12.12 -33.99 -18.03
CA ASN A 594 -13.00 -33.61 -19.14
C ASN A 594 -14.02 -32.51 -18.75
N GLN A 595 -14.16 -32.19 -17.47
CA GLN A 595 -14.98 -31.09 -16.96
C GLN A 595 -14.15 -29.83 -16.63
N LYS A 596 -12.82 -29.90 -16.78
CA LYS A 596 -11.90 -28.81 -16.47
C LYS A 596 -11.41 -28.15 -17.75
N TRP A 597 -11.36 -26.83 -17.74
CA TRP A 597 -11.08 -26.00 -18.89
C TRP A 597 -9.99 -24.98 -18.56
N ARG A 598 -8.97 -24.91 -19.41
CA ARG A 598 -7.86 -23.97 -19.29
C ARG A 598 -8.15 -22.71 -20.08
N PHE A 599 -8.17 -21.58 -19.40
CA PHE A 599 -8.43 -20.28 -20.02
C PHE A 599 -7.08 -19.63 -20.37
N THR A 600 -6.85 -19.40 -21.66
CA THR A 600 -5.63 -18.73 -22.16
C THR A 600 -6.03 -17.41 -22.81
N PHE A 601 -5.65 -16.28 -22.19
CA PHE A 601 -5.99 -14.97 -22.73
C PHE A 601 -5.13 -14.65 -23.96
N ASN A 602 -5.79 -14.27 -25.06
CA ASN A 602 -5.13 -13.76 -26.26
C ASN A 602 -5.24 -12.23 -26.28
N ARG A 603 -4.10 -11.55 -26.17
CA ARG A 603 -4.01 -10.09 -26.07
C ARG A 603 -4.53 -9.38 -27.33
N ASP A 604 -4.23 -9.93 -28.51
CA ASP A 604 -4.60 -9.32 -29.79
C ASP A 604 -6.12 -9.36 -30.03
N LYS A 605 -6.77 -10.44 -29.59
CA LYS A 605 -8.22 -10.65 -29.76
C LYS A 605 -9.05 -10.12 -28.59
N GLN A 606 -8.41 -9.74 -27.48
CA GLN A 606 -9.07 -9.42 -26.20
C GLN A 606 -10.11 -10.48 -25.80
N ALA A 607 -9.75 -11.76 -25.94
CA ALA A 607 -10.63 -12.90 -25.71
C ALA A 607 -9.82 -14.12 -25.26
N TYR A 608 -10.49 -15.07 -24.61
CA TYR A 608 -9.89 -16.29 -24.10
C TYR A 608 -10.04 -17.43 -25.11
N LYS A 609 -8.96 -18.16 -25.35
CA LYS A 609 -9.01 -19.52 -25.88
C LYS A 609 -9.19 -20.47 -24.71
N ILE A 610 -10.28 -21.24 -24.72
CA ILE A 610 -10.67 -22.12 -23.61
C ILE A 610 -10.41 -23.56 -24.06
N THR A 611 -9.38 -24.23 -23.53
CA THR A 611 -8.99 -25.59 -23.94
C THR A 611 -9.33 -26.63 -22.89
N SER A 612 -9.64 -27.85 -23.31
CA SER A 612 -9.94 -28.94 -22.37
C SER A 612 -8.67 -29.42 -21.67
N VAL A 613 -8.77 -29.71 -20.37
CA VAL A 613 -7.66 -30.30 -19.60
C VAL A 613 -7.47 -31.78 -19.96
N SER A 614 -8.55 -32.53 -20.23
CA SER A 614 -8.43 -33.94 -20.67
C SER A 614 -7.79 -34.09 -22.05
N ASN A 615 -7.92 -33.09 -22.91
CA ASN A 615 -7.25 -33.04 -24.20
C ASN A 615 -6.90 -31.58 -24.60
N PRO A 616 -5.67 -31.12 -24.30
CA PRO A 616 -5.24 -29.73 -24.54
C PRO A 616 -5.29 -29.27 -25.99
N LYS A 617 -5.41 -30.19 -26.96
CA LYS A 617 -5.56 -29.85 -28.38
C LYS A 617 -6.98 -29.36 -28.71
N LEU A 618 -7.97 -29.62 -27.88
CA LEU A 618 -9.37 -29.30 -28.15
C LEU A 618 -9.80 -28.03 -27.41
N ALA A 619 -10.24 -27.02 -28.16
CA ALA A 619 -10.79 -25.77 -27.63
C ALA A 619 -12.32 -25.79 -27.65
N LEU A 620 -12.96 -25.14 -26.66
CA LEU A 620 -14.37 -24.81 -26.63
C LEU A 620 -14.71 -23.98 -27.87
N THR A 621 -15.39 -24.60 -28.82
CA THR A 621 -15.56 -24.06 -30.17
C THR A 621 -17.03 -24.02 -30.50
N TRP A 622 -17.51 -22.84 -30.91
CA TRP A 622 -18.79 -22.77 -31.60
C TRP A 622 -18.61 -23.24 -33.04
N ASP A 623 -19.40 -24.23 -33.45
CA ASP A 623 -19.49 -24.75 -34.81
C ASP A 623 -20.21 -23.78 -35.77
N SER A 624 -19.72 -22.54 -35.82
CA SER A 624 -20.32 -21.40 -36.52
C SER A 624 -20.53 -21.56 -38.03
N LYS A 625 -20.04 -22.64 -38.64
CA LYS A 625 -20.23 -22.94 -40.06
C LYS A 625 -21.41 -23.90 -40.28
N ASP A 626 -21.55 -24.90 -39.40
CA ASP A 626 -22.43 -26.03 -39.65
C ASP A 626 -23.59 -26.13 -38.65
N SER A 627 -23.49 -25.52 -37.44
CA SER A 627 -24.55 -25.58 -36.44
C SER A 627 -24.49 -24.48 -35.35
N ASP A 628 -25.44 -24.52 -34.42
CA ASP A 628 -25.39 -23.74 -33.18
C ASP A 628 -24.63 -24.45 -32.06
N LYS A 629 -24.11 -25.66 -32.28
CA LYS A 629 -23.58 -26.50 -31.22
C LYS A 629 -22.15 -26.13 -30.81
N ILE A 630 -21.81 -26.48 -29.56
CA ILE A 630 -20.47 -26.34 -29.01
C ILE A 630 -19.75 -27.69 -29.00
N PHE A 631 -18.50 -27.67 -29.45
CA PHE A 631 -17.60 -28.82 -29.53
C PHE A 631 -16.23 -28.50 -28.95
N GLY A 632 -15.48 -29.53 -28.58
CA GLY A 632 -14.03 -29.48 -28.47
C GLY A 632 -13.43 -29.67 -29.86
N TYR A 633 -12.73 -28.66 -30.38
CA TYR A 633 -12.15 -28.72 -31.73
C TYR A 633 -10.69 -28.26 -31.74
N ALA A 634 -9.86 -28.91 -32.55
CA ALA A 634 -8.44 -28.58 -32.68
C ALA A 634 -8.21 -27.51 -33.77
N GLY A 635 -7.27 -26.60 -33.52
CA GLY A 635 -6.89 -25.55 -34.46
C GLY A 635 -6.82 -24.19 -33.80
N ASP A 636 -6.94 -23.14 -34.62
CA ASP A 636 -6.94 -21.76 -34.16
C ASP A 636 -7.89 -20.90 -35.00
N TYR A 637 -9.17 -20.91 -34.64
CA TYR A 637 -10.22 -20.19 -35.37
C TYR A 637 -10.89 -19.15 -34.47
N ASP A 638 -11.38 -18.06 -35.06
CA ASP A 638 -12.07 -16.99 -34.32
C ASP A 638 -13.28 -17.48 -33.50
N SER A 639 -13.94 -18.57 -33.90
CA SER A 639 -15.05 -19.17 -33.15
C SER A 639 -14.65 -19.93 -31.89
N GLN A 640 -13.34 -20.08 -31.64
CA GLN A 640 -12.76 -20.71 -30.45
C GLN A 640 -12.40 -19.71 -29.35
N TYR A 641 -12.57 -18.42 -29.64
CA TYR A 641 -12.25 -17.34 -28.74
C TYR A 641 -13.52 -16.78 -28.10
N TRP A 642 -13.48 -16.58 -26.79
CA TRP A 642 -14.63 -16.16 -25.98
C TRP A 642 -14.25 -14.99 -25.07
N ARG A 643 -15.05 -13.93 -25.08
CA ARG A 643 -15.00 -12.85 -24.10
C ARG A 643 -15.79 -13.28 -22.87
N VAL A 644 -15.16 -13.20 -21.71
CA VAL A 644 -15.78 -13.54 -20.42
C VAL A 644 -16.25 -12.23 -19.79
N GLU A 645 -17.56 -12.03 -19.73
CA GLU A 645 -18.19 -10.79 -19.27
C GLU A 645 -18.94 -11.05 -17.95
N ARG A 646 -18.68 -10.25 -16.92
CA ARG A 646 -19.34 -10.38 -15.62
C ARG A 646 -20.69 -9.67 -15.62
N THR A 647 -21.72 -10.33 -15.09
CA THR A 647 -23.07 -9.78 -14.92
C THR A 647 -23.20 -9.06 -13.56
N SER A 648 -24.19 -8.17 -13.41
CA SER A 648 -24.38 -7.35 -12.20
C SER A 648 -24.70 -8.16 -10.93
N ASP A 649 -25.17 -9.39 -11.09
CA ASP A 649 -25.50 -10.35 -10.04
C ASP A 649 -24.38 -11.38 -9.76
N GLY A 650 -23.20 -11.20 -10.36
CA GLY A 650 -21.99 -11.95 -10.02
C GLY A 650 -21.70 -13.19 -10.87
N TYR A 651 -22.52 -13.51 -11.87
CA TYR A 651 -22.29 -14.58 -12.86
C TYR A 651 -21.43 -14.10 -14.04
N PHE A 652 -21.15 -15.01 -14.97
CA PHE A 652 -20.42 -14.75 -16.21
C PHE A 652 -21.21 -15.14 -17.46
N THR A 653 -21.09 -14.33 -18.49
CA THR A 653 -21.53 -14.63 -19.86
C THR A 653 -20.30 -14.87 -20.73
N LEU A 654 -20.27 -16.00 -21.45
CA LEU A 654 -19.20 -16.31 -22.39
C LEU A 654 -19.65 -15.92 -23.79
N ARG A 655 -19.21 -14.76 -24.26
CA ARG A 655 -19.57 -14.17 -25.55
C ARG A 655 -18.56 -14.55 -26.63
N ASN A 656 -19.03 -15.04 -27.77
CA ASN A 656 -18.13 -15.50 -28.82
C ASN A 656 -17.44 -14.32 -29.53
N TYR A 657 -16.14 -14.43 -29.77
CA TYR A 657 -15.34 -13.41 -30.45
C TYR A 657 -15.74 -13.23 -31.93
N LYS A 658 -15.99 -14.33 -32.65
CA LYS A 658 -16.37 -14.29 -34.08
C LYS A 658 -17.70 -13.56 -34.32
N ASN A 659 -18.66 -13.71 -33.42
CA ASN A 659 -19.92 -12.97 -33.45
C ASN A 659 -20.34 -12.57 -32.04
N PRO A 660 -20.16 -11.30 -31.65
CA PRO A 660 -20.51 -10.81 -30.32
C PRO A 660 -21.99 -10.93 -29.94
N LYS A 661 -22.89 -11.21 -30.89
CA LYS A 661 -24.31 -11.46 -30.57
C LYS A 661 -24.57 -12.87 -30.02
N MET A 662 -23.59 -13.77 -30.10
CA MET A 662 -23.73 -15.17 -29.73
C MET A 662 -22.98 -15.45 -28.42
N VAL A 663 -23.66 -16.11 -27.48
CA VAL A 663 -23.13 -16.46 -26.15
C VAL A 663 -23.33 -17.95 -25.86
N LEU A 664 -22.54 -18.50 -24.94
CA LEU A 664 -22.71 -19.88 -24.47
C LEU A 664 -24.05 -20.03 -23.74
N ASP A 665 -24.85 -21.00 -24.18
CA ASP A 665 -26.24 -21.19 -23.77
C ASP A 665 -26.49 -22.67 -23.44
N LEU A 666 -27.15 -22.91 -22.31
CA LEU A 666 -27.77 -24.18 -21.96
C LEU A 666 -29.15 -24.26 -22.64
N PRO A 667 -29.34 -25.12 -23.66
CA PRO A 667 -30.59 -25.15 -24.42
C PRO A 667 -31.78 -25.47 -23.52
N ASP A 668 -32.83 -24.66 -23.66
CA ASP A 668 -34.13 -24.83 -23.00
C ASP A 668 -34.03 -24.89 -21.46
N SER A 669 -32.94 -24.37 -20.89
CA SER A 669 -32.61 -24.52 -19.46
C SER A 669 -32.57 -25.98 -18.98
N ASN A 670 -32.39 -26.94 -19.91
CA ASN A 670 -32.52 -28.36 -19.61
C ASN A 670 -31.22 -28.92 -19.02
N THR A 671 -31.25 -29.21 -17.72
CA THR A 671 -30.11 -29.72 -16.94
C THR A 671 -29.95 -31.25 -16.99
N THR A 672 -30.68 -31.94 -17.87
CA THR A 672 -30.52 -33.39 -18.09
C THR A 672 -29.10 -33.66 -18.58
N ASN A 673 -28.45 -34.68 -18.01
CA ASN A 673 -27.10 -35.06 -18.41
C ASN A 673 -27.03 -35.31 -19.92
N SER A 674 -25.91 -34.91 -20.51
CA SER A 674 -25.63 -35.05 -21.95
C SER A 674 -26.42 -34.12 -22.87
N ASN A 675 -27.14 -33.12 -22.33
CA ASN A 675 -27.70 -32.04 -23.15
C ASN A 675 -26.56 -31.17 -23.71
N GLN A 676 -26.41 -31.12 -25.03
CA GLN A 676 -25.29 -30.45 -25.68
C GLN A 676 -25.45 -28.93 -25.65
N LEU A 677 -24.44 -28.22 -25.17
CA LEU A 677 -24.41 -26.76 -25.12
C LEU A 677 -24.41 -26.17 -26.53
N LYS A 678 -24.95 -24.96 -26.65
CA LYS A 678 -25.04 -24.23 -27.92
C LYS A 678 -24.53 -22.79 -27.78
N ALA A 679 -24.20 -22.16 -28.90
CA ALA A 679 -24.11 -20.73 -29.02
C ALA A 679 -25.50 -20.20 -29.39
N HIS A 680 -26.06 -19.31 -28.59
CA HIS A 680 -27.36 -18.71 -28.86
C HIS A 680 -27.28 -17.18 -28.83
N LYS A 681 -28.26 -16.51 -29.44
CA LYS A 681 -28.35 -15.06 -29.34
C LYS A 681 -28.46 -14.64 -27.87
N ASP A 682 -27.64 -13.67 -27.48
CA ASP A 682 -27.73 -13.02 -26.19
C ASP A 682 -29.14 -12.47 -25.97
N ASN A 683 -29.77 -12.87 -24.87
CA ASN A 683 -31.13 -12.50 -24.52
C ASN A 683 -31.19 -11.61 -23.25
N GLY A 684 -30.10 -10.94 -22.90
CA GLY A 684 -30.03 -10.02 -21.77
C GLY A 684 -29.69 -10.70 -20.44
N GLY A 685 -28.99 -11.83 -20.50
CA GLY A 685 -28.56 -12.58 -19.31
C GLY A 685 -29.70 -13.36 -18.65
N SER A 686 -30.47 -14.14 -19.42
CA SER A 686 -31.32 -15.17 -18.81
C SER A 686 -30.47 -16.20 -18.06
N GLU A 687 -31.06 -16.88 -17.09
CA GLU A 687 -30.33 -17.85 -16.26
C GLU A 687 -29.54 -18.87 -17.09
N ASN A 688 -30.10 -19.38 -18.20
CA ASN A 688 -29.44 -20.39 -19.03
C ASN A 688 -28.25 -19.88 -19.88
N GLN A 689 -27.93 -18.59 -19.80
CA GLN A 689 -26.74 -17.95 -20.39
C GLN A 689 -25.76 -17.42 -19.32
N LYS A 690 -26.05 -17.69 -18.04
CA LYS A 690 -25.22 -17.36 -16.88
C LYS A 690 -24.43 -18.57 -16.42
N TRP A 691 -23.15 -18.36 -16.17
CA TRP A 691 -22.21 -19.39 -15.77
C TRP A 691 -21.40 -18.93 -14.56
N HIS A 692 -21.10 -19.83 -13.62
CA HIS A 692 -20.01 -19.63 -12.68
C HIS A 692 -18.73 -20.21 -13.27
N LEU A 693 -17.62 -19.51 -13.09
CA LEU A 693 -16.29 -20.04 -13.40
C LEU A 693 -15.66 -20.45 -12.09
N GLN A 694 -15.79 -21.73 -11.74
CA GLN A 694 -15.25 -22.26 -10.49
C GLN A 694 -13.82 -22.72 -10.73
N ASN A 695 -12.85 -22.14 -10.02
CA ASN A 695 -11.46 -22.54 -10.14
C ASN A 695 -11.29 -23.99 -9.63
N THR A 696 -10.83 -24.90 -10.50
CA THR A 696 -10.66 -26.33 -10.17
C THR A 696 -9.38 -26.60 -9.42
N LYS A 697 -8.50 -25.61 -9.38
CA LYS A 697 -7.34 -25.56 -8.52
C LYS A 697 -7.76 -24.81 -7.25
N LYS A 698 -8.15 -25.53 -6.18
CA LYS A 698 -7.91 -25.06 -4.80
C LYS A 698 -6.41 -24.85 -4.72
N ASN A 699 -5.94 -23.63 -4.99
CA ASN A 699 -4.54 -23.22 -5.07
C ASN A 699 -3.52 -24.34 -4.76
N PRO A 700 -3.34 -25.34 -5.65
CA PRO A 700 -2.63 -26.58 -5.32
C PRO A 700 -1.12 -26.35 -5.25
N ASP A 701 -0.69 -25.14 -5.64
CA ASP A 701 0.69 -24.72 -5.69
C ASP A 701 1.00 -23.73 -4.54
N GLY A 702 0.03 -23.37 -3.68
CA GLY A 702 0.25 -22.45 -2.56
C GLY A 702 0.54 -20.99 -2.94
N LYS A 703 0.27 -20.58 -4.18
CA LYS A 703 0.63 -19.25 -4.70
C LYS A 703 -0.29 -18.15 -4.21
N THR A 704 0.25 -17.13 -3.56
CA THR A 704 -0.49 -16.01 -2.98
C THR A 704 -0.31 -14.75 -3.82
N ILE A 705 -0.89 -13.63 -3.36
CA ILE A 705 -0.61 -12.31 -3.96
C ILE A 705 0.87 -11.94 -3.90
N TYR A 706 1.67 -12.58 -3.03
CA TYR A 706 3.11 -12.37 -2.94
C TYR A 706 3.89 -13.03 -4.07
N ASP A 707 3.30 -13.98 -4.80
CA ASP A 707 3.91 -14.57 -6.01
C ASP A 707 3.65 -13.73 -7.27
N MET A 708 2.92 -12.62 -7.15
CA MET A 708 2.68 -11.70 -8.26
C MET A 708 3.96 -10.95 -8.61
N THR A 709 4.34 -10.97 -9.87
CA THR A 709 5.46 -10.17 -10.38
C THR A 709 5.13 -8.67 -10.35
N ILE A 710 6.00 -7.86 -9.75
CA ILE A 710 5.86 -6.40 -9.74
C ILE A 710 6.31 -5.80 -11.08
N ARG A 711 5.69 -4.67 -11.46
CA ARG A 711 5.97 -3.95 -12.72
C ARG A 711 6.15 -2.45 -12.45
N PRO A 712 6.95 -1.72 -13.26
CA PRO A 712 7.11 -0.27 -13.12
C PRO A 712 5.77 0.46 -13.06
N GLY A 713 5.67 1.47 -12.20
CA GLY A 713 4.45 2.27 -12.01
C GLY A 713 3.26 1.51 -11.43
N MET A 714 3.48 0.37 -10.76
CA MET A 714 2.49 -0.20 -9.84
C MET A 714 2.49 0.58 -8.51
N ASN A 715 1.32 0.78 -7.94
CA ASN A 715 1.10 1.50 -6.68
C ASN A 715 0.30 0.61 -5.74
N ILE A 716 0.96 0.08 -4.71
CA ILE A 716 0.40 -0.93 -3.81
C ILE A 716 0.53 -0.44 -2.37
N GLN A 717 -0.58 -0.30 -1.67
CA GLN A 717 -0.61 -0.10 -0.23
C GLN A 717 -0.96 -1.42 0.46
N ILE A 718 -0.18 -1.80 1.47
CA ILE A 718 -0.42 -2.97 2.33
C ILE A 718 -0.79 -2.45 3.72
N ASN A 719 -2.02 -2.73 4.14
CA ASN A 719 -2.49 -2.41 5.49
C ASN A 719 -2.28 -3.62 6.40
N VAL A 720 -1.43 -3.43 7.40
CA VAL A 720 -1.10 -4.42 8.43
C VAL A 720 -2.22 -4.45 9.48
N PRO A 721 -2.66 -5.64 9.92
CA PRO A 721 -3.68 -5.75 10.96
C PRO A 721 -3.20 -5.26 12.32
N VAL A 722 -4.12 -4.65 13.06
CA VAL A 722 -3.91 -4.26 14.47
C VAL A 722 -4.27 -5.40 15.42
N LEU A 723 -5.14 -6.31 14.99
CA LEU A 723 -5.51 -7.55 15.68
C LEU A 723 -5.64 -8.65 14.62
N TYR A 724 -5.23 -9.87 14.95
CA TYR A 724 -5.41 -11.02 14.07
C TYR A 724 -5.47 -12.31 14.88
N ASP A 725 -6.08 -13.33 14.30
CA ASP A 725 -6.02 -14.71 14.77
C ASP A 725 -6.15 -15.64 13.55
N ASP A 726 -5.13 -16.44 13.28
CA ASP A 726 -5.16 -17.46 12.22
C ASP A 726 -5.35 -18.88 12.78
N PHE A 727 -5.64 -18.98 14.08
CA PHE A 727 -6.02 -20.20 14.78
C PHE A 727 -4.98 -21.32 14.76
N THR A 728 -3.75 -21.05 14.32
CA THR A 728 -2.64 -22.01 14.38
C THR A 728 -2.23 -22.31 15.83
N GLU A 729 -2.39 -21.32 16.71
CA GLU A 729 -2.23 -21.41 18.15
C GLU A 729 -3.50 -20.95 18.87
N LYS A 730 -3.75 -21.49 20.06
CA LYS A 730 -4.92 -21.08 20.86
C LYS A 730 -4.64 -19.73 21.53
N SER A 731 -5.22 -18.66 21.01
CA SER A 731 -5.04 -17.30 21.54
C SER A 731 -5.66 -17.09 22.93
N GLY A 732 -6.63 -17.92 23.32
CA GLY A 732 -7.38 -17.78 24.57
C GLY A 732 -8.41 -16.64 24.56
N GLN A 733 -8.54 -15.89 23.47
CA GLN A 733 -9.47 -14.77 23.32
C GLN A 733 -10.85 -15.19 22.80
N TRP A 734 -10.96 -16.42 22.28
CA TRP A 734 -12.18 -16.98 21.70
C TRP A 734 -12.93 -17.90 22.66
N ASP A 735 -14.24 -17.71 22.76
CA ASP A 735 -15.19 -18.57 23.50
C ASP A 735 -16.43 -18.90 22.64
N GLY A 736 -17.21 -19.91 23.06
CA GLY A 736 -18.45 -20.33 22.39
C GLY A 736 -18.25 -21.26 21.18
N GLY A 737 -17.06 -21.85 21.04
CA GLY A 737 -16.68 -22.76 19.97
C GLY A 737 -15.40 -23.54 20.26
N ASP A 738 -14.93 -24.28 19.26
CA ASP A 738 -13.77 -25.20 19.36
C ASP A 738 -12.82 -25.05 18.17
N TYR A 739 -11.59 -25.53 18.31
CA TYR A 739 -10.62 -25.54 17.22
C TYR A 739 -10.75 -26.84 16.39
N ASP A 740 -10.76 -26.72 15.06
CA ASP A 740 -10.98 -27.83 14.12
C ASP A 740 -9.87 -27.90 13.07
N LYS A 741 -9.29 -29.09 12.86
CA LYS A 741 -8.21 -29.32 11.89
C LYS A 741 -8.68 -29.91 10.57
N GLU A 742 -9.84 -30.57 10.55
CA GLU A 742 -10.35 -31.26 9.37
C GLU A 742 -10.94 -30.27 8.35
N ASN A 743 -11.47 -29.16 8.84
CA ASN A 743 -12.14 -28.14 8.04
C ASN A 743 -11.31 -26.87 7.86
N ALA A 744 -10.07 -26.86 8.33
CA ALA A 744 -9.19 -25.70 8.26
C ALA A 744 -8.80 -25.32 6.82
N LEU A 745 -8.37 -24.07 6.64
CA LEU A 745 -7.60 -23.69 5.45
C LEU A 745 -6.18 -24.30 5.53
N TYR A 746 -5.31 -23.84 4.65
CA TYR A 746 -3.98 -24.39 4.43
C TYR A 746 -3.04 -24.34 5.65
N LYS A 747 -3.34 -23.56 6.70
CA LYS A 747 -2.55 -23.49 7.94
C LYS A 747 -2.93 -24.54 9.00
N GLY A 748 -3.90 -25.41 8.69
CA GLY A 748 -4.11 -26.67 9.41
C GLY A 748 -4.92 -26.61 10.71
N GLN A 749 -5.44 -25.43 11.09
CA GLN A 749 -6.42 -25.28 12.16
C GLN A 749 -7.32 -24.06 11.90
N CYS A 750 -8.61 -24.17 12.25
CA CYS A 750 -9.60 -23.09 12.15
C CYS A 750 -10.49 -23.08 13.40
N TYR A 751 -11.31 -22.04 13.56
CA TYR A 751 -12.28 -21.94 14.63
C TYR A 751 -13.68 -22.38 14.20
N LYS A 752 -14.29 -23.29 14.95
CA LYS A 752 -15.60 -23.87 14.69
C LYS A 752 -16.62 -23.32 15.66
N ILE A 753 -17.61 -22.62 15.13
CA ILE A 753 -18.80 -22.17 15.85
C ILE A 753 -19.90 -23.23 15.67
N PRO A 754 -20.40 -23.86 16.75
CA PRO A 754 -21.44 -24.86 16.64
C PRO A 754 -22.76 -24.29 16.10
N LYS A 755 -23.67 -25.19 15.69
CA LYS A 755 -24.98 -24.81 15.14
C LYS A 755 -25.78 -24.02 16.19
N LYS A 756 -26.39 -22.89 15.79
CA LYS A 756 -27.20 -22.04 16.68
C LYS A 756 -26.46 -21.49 17.91
N GLU A 757 -25.13 -21.51 17.90
CA GLU A 757 -24.30 -20.93 18.95
C GLU A 757 -23.67 -19.61 18.49
N VAL A 758 -22.97 -18.95 19.42
CA VAL A 758 -22.27 -17.68 19.20
C VAL A 758 -20.80 -17.88 19.51
N GLY A 759 -19.93 -17.62 18.54
CA GLY A 759 -18.50 -17.45 18.80
C GLY A 759 -18.24 -16.04 19.30
N VAL A 760 -17.45 -15.89 20.36
CA VAL A 760 -17.15 -14.59 20.98
C VAL A 760 -15.64 -14.39 20.98
N TYR A 761 -15.19 -13.31 20.35
CA TYR A 761 -13.82 -12.80 20.49
C TYR A 761 -13.85 -11.61 21.45
N SER A 762 -13.17 -11.74 22.58
CA SER A 762 -13.31 -10.84 23.73
C SER A 762 -12.02 -10.10 24.08
N ASP A 763 -12.16 -9.06 24.91
CA ASP A 763 -11.04 -8.34 25.53
C ASP A 763 -10.08 -7.67 24.55
N PHE A 764 -10.63 -6.95 23.56
CA PHE A 764 -9.85 -6.14 22.62
C PHE A 764 -10.25 -4.67 22.63
N ASN A 765 -9.30 -3.81 22.27
CA ASN A 765 -9.45 -2.36 22.33
C ASN A 765 -9.16 -1.74 20.96
N LEU A 766 -9.97 -0.76 20.57
CA LEU A 766 -9.79 -0.02 19.31
C LEU A 766 -9.69 1.49 19.57
N GLU A 767 -9.10 2.21 18.64
CA GLU A 767 -9.06 3.68 18.68
C GLU A 767 -10.46 4.26 18.47
N ARG A 768 -10.80 5.30 19.23
CA ARG A 768 -12.03 6.08 19.01
C ARG A 768 -11.94 6.87 17.70
N ASN A 769 -13.08 7.15 17.09
CA ASN A 769 -13.19 7.93 15.85
C ASN A 769 -12.37 7.34 14.69
N ALA A 770 -12.35 6.02 14.59
CA ALA A 770 -11.65 5.29 13.54
C ALA A 770 -12.61 4.39 12.75
N ILE A 771 -12.15 3.99 11.57
CA ILE A 771 -12.82 3.06 10.68
C ILE A 771 -11.92 1.84 10.56
N TYR A 772 -12.47 0.68 10.89
CA TYR A 772 -11.82 -0.61 10.81
C TYR A 772 -12.50 -1.50 9.79
N LEU A 773 -11.70 -2.30 9.11
CA LEU A 773 -12.13 -3.41 8.29
C LEU A 773 -11.86 -4.69 9.06
N ILE A 774 -12.93 -5.42 9.39
CA ILE A 774 -12.86 -6.77 9.95
C ILE A 774 -12.93 -7.74 8.78
N ILE A 775 -12.00 -8.67 8.72
CA ILE A 775 -11.90 -9.67 7.66
C ILE A 775 -11.82 -11.05 8.31
N MET A 776 -12.52 -12.02 7.73
CA MET A 776 -12.41 -13.41 8.12
C MET A 776 -12.77 -14.33 6.95
N ALA A 777 -12.09 -15.45 6.81
CA ALA A 777 -12.50 -16.50 5.89
C ALA A 777 -13.56 -17.37 6.57
N VAL A 778 -14.72 -17.55 5.93
CA VAL A 778 -15.85 -18.28 6.51
C VAL A 778 -16.30 -19.42 5.60
N LYS A 779 -16.58 -20.57 6.20
CA LYS A 779 -17.12 -21.79 5.54
C LYS A 779 -18.28 -22.36 6.35
N GLY A 780 -19.28 -22.90 5.69
CA GLY A 780 -20.43 -23.58 6.30
C GLY A 780 -20.95 -24.73 5.44
N SER A 781 -22.22 -25.12 5.61
CA SER A 781 -22.89 -26.09 4.75
C SER A 781 -23.83 -25.38 3.77
N GLN A 782 -23.90 -25.83 2.51
CA GLN A 782 -25.00 -25.42 1.63
C GLN A 782 -26.29 -25.97 2.22
N THR A 783 -27.14 -25.11 2.78
CA THR A 783 -28.61 -25.19 2.71
C THR A 783 -29.26 -24.02 3.46
N GLY A 784 -29.70 -23.01 2.70
CA GLY A 784 -30.86 -22.20 3.05
C GLY A 784 -30.62 -20.71 3.35
N LYS A 785 -31.74 -19.96 3.30
CA LYS A 785 -31.92 -18.51 3.50
C LYS A 785 -31.52 -17.98 4.90
N LYS A 786 -30.59 -18.63 5.62
CA LYS A 786 -30.20 -18.28 6.99
C LYS A 786 -28.75 -17.85 7.02
N ASN A 787 -28.51 -16.77 7.77
CA ASN A 787 -27.27 -16.02 7.68
C ASN A 787 -26.40 -16.21 8.93
N VAL A 788 -25.13 -15.85 8.83
CA VAL A 788 -24.27 -15.56 9.98
C VAL A 788 -24.36 -14.07 10.23
N THR A 789 -24.60 -13.69 11.48
CA THR A 789 -24.68 -12.28 11.90
C THR A 789 -23.45 -11.96 12.74
N VAL A 790 -22.80 -10.84 12.45
CA VAL A 790 -21.64 -10.36 13.19
C VAL A 790 -22.02 -9.06 13.89
N GLU A 791 -21.86 -9.04 15.20
CA GLU A 791 -22.15 -7.92 16.08
C GLU A 791 -20.92 -7.52 16.88
N VAL A 792 -20.80 -6.25 17.24
CA VAL A 792 -19.80 -5.74 18.17
C VAL A 792 -20.50 -5.14 19.39
N ASN A 793 -20.12 -5.60 20.58
CA ASN A 793 -20.53 -5.03 21.85
C ASN A 793 -19.49 -4.02 22.36
N GLY A 794 -19.96 -2.99 23.06
CA GLY A 794 -19.11 -1.95 23.63
C GLY A 794 -18.90 -0.71 22.75
N VAL A 795 -19.44 -0.67 21.53
CA VAL A 795 -19.45 0.54 20.67
C VAL A 795 -20.87 1.10 20.68
N THR A 796 -21.18 1.97 21.63
CA THR A 796 -22.56 2.45 21.90
C THR A 796 -23.55 1.29 22.09
N GLY A 797 -23.18 0.29 22.90
CA GLY A 797 -23.94 -0.96 23.07
C GLY A 797 -23.61 -2.01 22.00
N ILE A 798 -24.59 -2.87 21.67
CA ILE A 798 -24.45 -3.95 20.69
C ILE A 798 -24.86 -3.45 19.31
N LYS A 799 -23.97 -3.65 18.33
CA LYS A 799 -24.16 -3.19 16.94
C LYS A 799 -23.91 -4.30 15.93
N GLU A 800 -24.91 -4.58 15.09
CA GLU A 800 -24.72 -5.44 13.91
C GLU A 800 -23.86 -4.73 12.86
N ILE A 801 -22.80 -5.40 12.40
CA ILE A 801 -21.84 -4.89 11.41
C ILE A 801 -21.71 -5.79 10.19
N GLY A 802 -22.28 -7.00 10.22
CA GLY A 802 -22.19 -7.96 9.13
C GLY A 802 -23.33 -8.96 9.15
N ASN A 803 -23.82 -9.33 7.97
CA ASN A 803 -24.89 -10.31 7.80
C ASN A 803 -24.75 -10.98 6.43
N PHE A 804 -24.29 -12.23 6.39
CA PHE A 804 -23.93 -12.91 5.14
C PHE A 804 -24.33 -14.40 5.12
N ILE A 805 -24.42 -14.95 3.92
CA ILE A 805 -24.76 -16.36 3.69
C ILE A 805 -23.46 -17.15 3.54
N VAL A 806 -23.35 -18.26 4.27
CA VAL A 806 -22.17 -19.14 4.23
C VAL A 806 -22.25 -20.15 3.07
N ASP A 807 -21.09 -20.50 2.52
CA ASP A 807 -20.95 -21.48 1.43
C ASP A 807 -20.15 -22.71 1.87
N LYS A 808 -20.18 -23.78 1.06
CA LYS A 808 -19.37 -24.99 1.26
C LYS A 808 -17.87 -24.73 1.16
N ASP A 809 -17.49 -23.73 0.38
CA ASP A 809 -16.12 -23.27 0.21
C ASP A 809 -15.87 -22.00 1.04
N TYR A 810 -14.63 -21.80 1.46
CA TYR A 810 -14.24 -20.60 2.20
C TYR A 810 -14.43 -19.35 1.36
N LYS A 811 -15.09 -18.34 1.93
CA LYS A 811 -15.18 -16.98 1.38
C LYS A 811 -14.64 -15.98 2.38
N TYR A 812 -13.88 -15.00 1.89
CA TYR A 812 -13.43 -13.89 2.72
C TYR A 812 -14.56 -12.88 2.88
N GLU A 813 -15.10 -12.81 4.09
CA GLU A 813 -16.11 -11.85 4.49
C GLU A 813 -15.46 -10.60 5.06
N LYS A 814 -15.98 -9.44 4.68
CA LYS A 814 -15.42 -8.13 5.04
C LYS A 814 -16.52 -7.26 5.64
N MET A 815 -16.25 -6.69 6.80
CA MET A 815 -17.21 -5.88 7.54
C MET A 815 -16.55 -4.57 7.99
N VAL A 816 -17.29 -3.47 7.89
CA VAL A 816 -16.77 -2.16 8.32
C VAL A 816 -17.30 -1.83 9.71
N LEU A 817 -16.38 -1.65 10.64
CA LEU A 817 -16.66 -1.16 11.99
C LEU A 817 -16.25 0.31 12.10
N LYS A 818 -17.21 1.17 12.45
CA LYS A 818 -16.98 2.58 12.77
C LYS A 818 -17.06 2.77 14.28
N THR A 819 -15.96 3.20 14.91
CA THR A 819 -15.81 3.37 16.37
C THR A 819 -16.21 4.77 16.83
N PHE A 820 -17.45 5.17 16.54
CA PHE A 820 -17.98 6.50 16.85
C PHE A 820 -18.80 6.49 18.15
N GLY A 821 -18.68 7.55 18.95
CA GLY A 821 -19.44 7.73 20.19
C GLY A 821 -18.77 7.13 21.42
N ASP A 822 -19.57 6.80 22.42
CA ASP A 822 -19.11 6.16 23.65
C ASP A 822 -18.64 4.74 23.37
N MET A 823 -17.37 4.49 23.66
CA MET A 823 -16.78 3.16 23.63
C MET A 823 -16.45 2.69 25.03
N GLU A 824 -16.79 1.44 25.32
CA GLU A 824 -16.30 0.71 26.47
C GLU A 824 -14.79 0.45 26.32
N GLN A 825 -14.12 0.19 27.44
CA GLN A 825 -12.68 -0.07 27.41
C GLN A 825 -12.35 -1.39 26.72
N HIS A 826 -13.21 -2.41 26.89
CA HIS A 826 -13.02 -3.75 26.35
C HIS A 826 -14.21 -4.09 25.45
N LEU A 827 -13.95 -4.37 24.18
CA LEU A 827 -14.97 -4.71 23.20
C LEU A 827 -15.11 -6.23 23.07
N GLU A 828 -16.27 -6.65 22.56
CA GLU A 828 -16.52 -8.06 22.21
C GLU A 828 -17.07 -8.13 20.78
N LEU A 829 -16.59 -9.10 19.99
CA LEU A 829 -17.10 -9.42 18.66
C LEU A 829 -17.88 -10.72 18.76
N LEU A 830 -19.17 -10.66 18.43
CA LEU A 830 -20.10 -11.78 18.52
C LEU A 830 -20.44 -12.26 17.11
N ILE A 831 -20.14 -13.52 16.83
CA ILE A 831 -20.42 -14.17 15.55
C ILE A 831 -21.52 -15.20 15.77
N LYS A 832 -22.75 -14.84 15.40
CA LYS A 832 -23.96 -15.63 15.63
C LYS A 832 -24.22 -16.56 14.45
N ASN A 833 -24.12 -17.86 14.69
CA ASN A 833 -24.41 -18.87 13.68
C ASN A 833 -25.90 -19.25 13.68
N HIS A 834 -26.70 -18.69 12.76
CA HIS A 834 -28.13 -19.06 12.66
C HIS A 834 -28.39 -20.32 11.80
N THR A 835 -27.35 -20.96 11.29
CA THR A 835 -27.47 -22.13 10.41
C THR A 835 -27.78 -23.41 11.20
N GLN A 836 -28.13 -24.49 10.51
CA GLN A 836 -28.33 -25.81 11.14
C GLN A 836 -27.05 -26.65 11.24
N SER A 837 -25.91 -26.09 10.84
CA SER A 837 -24.61 -26.77 10.82
C SER A 837 -23.56 -25.90 11.51
N PRO A 838 -22.39 -26.47 11.86
CA PRO A 838 -21.27 -25.65 12.29
C PRO A 838 -20.81 -24.69 11.19
N VAL A 839 -20.29 -23.54 11.60
CA VAL A 839 -19.60 -22.57 10.76
C VAL A 839 -18.14 -22.57 11.16
N TYR A 840 -17.25 -22.50 10.18
CA TYR A 840 -15.81 -22.51 10.36
C TYR A 840 -15.25 -21.16 9.94
N ILE A 841 -14.35 -20.62 10.75
CA ILE A 841 -13.73 -19.31 10.58
C ILE A 841 -12.23 -19.50 10.59
N ASP A 842 -11.55 -18.83 9.67
CA ASP A 842 -10.11 -18.83 9.54
C ASP A 842 -9.58 -17.43 9.17
N ASN A 843 -8.30 -17.16 9.37
CA ASN A 843 -7.64 -15.90 9.02
C ASN A 843 -8.39 -14.63 9.46
N PHE A 844 -8.76 -14.55 10.74
CA PHE A 844 -9.41 -13.38 11.31
C PHE A 844 -8.40 -12.22 11.41
N SER A 845 -8.81 -11.03 10.96
CA SER A 845 -8.01 -9.82 11.09
C SER A 845 -8.87 -8.56 11.22
N VAL A 846 -8.36 -7.58 11.99
CA VAL A 846 -8.94 -6.25 12.15
C VAL A 846 -7.90 -5.24 11.70
N ILE A 847 -8.25 -4.45 10.68
CA ILE A 847 -7.33 -3.54 10.01
C ILE A 847 -7.88 -2.12 10.12
N LYS A 848 -7.08 -1.18 10.61
CA LYS A 848 -7.45 0.24 10.59
C LYS A 848 -7.34 0.76 9.16
N ILE A 849 -8.47 1.10 8.56
CA ILE A 849 -8.51 1.64 7.19
C ILE A 849 -8.69 3.14 7.17
N GLY A 850 -8.99 3.80 8.28
CA GLY A 850 -8.90 5.26 8.33
C GLY A 850 -9.41 5.85 9.63
N LYS A 851 -9.43 7.18 9.71
CA LYS A 851 -10.17 7.93 10.73
C LYS A 851 -11.57 8.22 10.25
N GLY A 852 -12.56 8.13 11.12
CA GLY A 852 -13.95 8.34 10.77
C GLY A 852 -14.59 9.43 11.62
N MET A 853 -15.53 10.14 11.02
CA MET A 853 -16.29 11.17 11.70
C MET A 853 -17.74 10.75 11.88
N ASP A 854 -18.31 11.10 13.03
CA ASP A 854 -19.71 10.90 13.33
C ASP A 854 -20.59 11.91 12.55
N GLU A 855 -20.89 11.60 11.29
CA GLU A 855 -21.70 12.43 10.39
C GLU A 855 -23.07 12.78 10.97
N LEU A 856 -23.67 11.90 11.76
CA LEU A 856 -24.96 12.14 12.41
C LEU A 856 -24.85 13.22 13.49
N ARG A 857 -23.77 13.16 14.28
CA ARG A 857 -23.44 14.17 15.29
C ARG A 857 -23.13 15.53 14.65
N LYS A 858 -22.49 15.53 13.46
CA LYS A 858 -22.26 16.72 12.62
C LYS A 858 -23.58 17.32 12.12
N GLU A 859 -24.43 16.49 11.51
CA GLU A 859 -25.72 16.94 10.97
C GLU A 859 -26.59 17.58 12.04
N ASN A 860 -26.66 16.99 13.23
CA ASN A 860 -27.50 17.50 14.31
C ASN A 860 -27.02 18.81 14.91
N LYS A 861 -25.70 19.04 14.93
CA LYS A 861 -25.15 20.37 15.24
C LYS A 861 -25.61 21.42 14.23
N ASN A 862 -25.59 21.09 12.93
CA ASN A 862 -26.08 21.99 11.88
C ASN A 862 -27.61 22.20 11.97
N TYR A 863 -28.37 21.16 12.34
CA TYR A 863 -29.80 21.29 12.59
C TYR A 863 -30.11 22.18 13.79
N ALA A 864 -29.26 22.17 14.82
CA ALA A 864 -29.44 23.01 16.00
C ALA A 864 -29.32 24.50 15.65
N GLN A 865 -28.45 24.87 14.70
CA GLN A 865 -28.34 26.23 14.19
C GLN A 865 -29.62 26.69 13.44
N GLN A 866 -30.42 25.76 12.92
CA GLN A 866 -31.69 26.03 12.24
C GLN A 866 -32.90 26.03 13.19
N ILE A 867 -32.70 25.62 14.45
CA ILE A 867 -33.72 25.58 15.49
C ILE A 867 -33.51 26.74 16.45
N ASP A 868 -34.48 27.63 16.51
CA ASP A 868 -34.60 28.63 17.56
C ASP A 868 -34.96 27.93 18.88
N LEU A 869 -33.97 27.71 19.74
CA LEU A 869 -34.11 26.99 21.00
C LEU A 869 -35.09 27.66 21.99
N SER A 870 -35.51 28.90 21.74
CA SER A 870 -36.53 29.61 22.53
C SER A 870 -37.96 29.41 22.00
N ALA A 871 -38.10 28.93 20.76
CA ALA A 871 -39.38 28.76 20.09
C ALA A 871 -40.05 27.42 20.40
N ARG A 872 -41.35 27.37 20.09
CA ARG A 872 -42.17 26.16 20.18
C ARG A 872 -42.27 25.51 18.80
N TYR A 873 -42.23 24.19 18.79
CA TYR A 873 -42.24 23.39 17.57
C TYR A 873 -43.33 22.33 17.59
N TYR A 874 -43.80 21.90 16.43
CA TYR A 874 -44.56 20.67 16.28
C TYR A 874 -43.87 19.75 15.27
N VAL A 875 -44.11 18.44 15.38
CA VAL A 875 -43.49 17.42 14.53
C VAL A 875 -44.58 16.67 13.79
N ASN A 876 -44.50 16.64 12.46
CA ASN A 876 -45.44 15.92 11.59
C ASN A 876 -44.74 14.73 10.94
N PRO A 877 -45.47 13.67 10.59
CA PRO A 877 -45.00 12.66 9.66
C PRO A 877 -44.87 13.28 8.26
N VAL A 878 -43.92 12.79 7.45
CA VAL A 878 -43.75 13.27 6.06
C VAL A 878 -45.01 13.04 5.24
N SER A 879 -45.70 11.92 5.48
CA SER A 879 -46.86 11.46 4.71
C SER A 879 -48.17 12.18 5.03
N ASP A 880 -48.27 12.93 6.15
CA ASP A 880 -49.51 13.59 6.54
C ASP A 880 -49.29 14.84 7.44
N GLU A 881 -49.36 16.02 6.83
CA GLU A 881 -49.20 17.31 7.52
C GLU A 881 -50.32 17.64 8.53
N LYS A 882 -51.46 16.95 8.46
CA LYS A 882 -52.60 17.19 9.37
C LYS A 882 -52.41 16.49 10.71
N MET A 883 -51.41 15.62 10.82
CA MET A 883 -51.14 14.79 11.99
C MET A 883 -49.85 15.26 12.66
N VAL A 884 -49.82 15.25 13.98
CA VAL A 884 -48.67 15.68 14.79
C VAL A 884 -48.41 14.69 15.92
N ILE A 885 -47.17 14.68 16.41
CA ILE A 885 -46.83 14.08 17.71
C ILE A 885 -47.54 14.87 18.81
N ALA A 886 -48.16 14.18 19.77
CA ALA A 886 -48.80 14.78 20.93
C ALA A 886 -48.54 13.97 22.20
N ASN A 887 -48.51 14.67 23.34
CA ASN A 887 -48.50 14.04 24.66
C ASN A 887 -49.95 13.84 25.14
N VAL A 888 -50.40 12.59 25.23
CA VAL A 888 -51.70 12.23 25.78
C VAL A 888 -51.49 11.33 27.00
N ASN A 889 -51.81 11.85 28.18
CA ASN A 889 -51.67 11.14 29.46
C ASN A 889 -50.26 10.56 29.73
N GLY A 890 -49.21 11.24 29.26
CA GLY A 890 -47.82 10.80 29.46
C GLY A 890 -47.32 9.85 28.36
N GLU A 891 -48.10 9.57 27.33
CA GLU A 891 -47.71 8.73 26.19
C GLU A 891 -47.58 9.57 24.91
N ALA A 892 -46.58 9.23 24.08
CA ALA A 892 -46.42 9.83 22.76
C ALA A 892 -47.34 9.16 21.74
N VAL A 893 -48.23 9.95 21.13
CA VAL A 893 -49.22 9.47 20.15
C VAL A 893 -49.27 10.36 18.92
N MET A 894 -49.72 9.81 17.79
CA MET A 894 -50.11 10.58 16.61
C MET A 894 -51.53 11.13 16.78
N LYS A 895 -51.72 12.44 16.61
CA LYS A 895 -53.03 13.08 16.72
C LYS A 895 -53.26 14.12 15.62
N LYS A 896 -54.52 14.33 15.23
CA LYS A 896 -54.91 15.47 14.39
C LYS A 896 -54.46 16.79 15.04
N ASN A 897 -54.01 17.71 14.21
CA ASN A 897 -53.45 19.00 14.61
C ASN A 897 -54.52 19.99 15.12
N THR A 898 -55.21 19.67 16.22
CA THR A 898 -56.39 20.45 16.69
C THR A 898 -56.37 20.89 18.15
N ASN A 899 -55.32 20.61 18.96
CA ASN A 899 -55.29 20.89 20.41
C ASN A 899 -53.95 21.48 20.95
N GLU A 900 -53.97 21.94 22.21
CA GLU A 900 -52.80 22.11 23.10
C GLU A 900 -52.23 20.73 23.52
N ASN A 901 -50.93 20.58 23.79
CA ASN A 901 -50.15 19.31 24.00
C ASN A 901 -49.47 18.70 22.75
N LYS A 902 -49.23 19.50 21.71
CA LYS A 902 -48.46 19.13 20.49
C LYS A 902 -47.19 19.96 20.28
N TYR A 903 -46.91 20.85 21.23
CA TYR A 903 -45.85 21.84 21.13
C TYR A 903 -44.68 21.45 22.00
N PHE A 904 -43.52 21.30 21.36
CA PHE A 904 -42.29 20.83 21.96
C PHE A 904 -41.21 21.90 21.87
N LYS A 905 -40.35 21.93 22.88
CA LYS A 905 -39.07 22.62 22.84
C LYS A 905 -38.00 21.59 22.50
N PHE A 906 -37.17 21.91 21.52
CA PHE A 906 -35.99 21.13 21.18
C PHE A 906 -34.81 21.78 21.88
N ALA A 907 -34.37 21.22 23.00
CA ALA A 907 -33.18 21.68 23.69
C ALA A 907 -31.97 20.90 23.16
N PHE A 908 -30.94 21.61 22.70
CA PHE A 908 -29.73 20.99 22.16
C PHE A 908 -28.74 20.66 23.27
N ASP A 909 -28.36 19.39 23.39
CA ASP A 909 -27.28 18.94 24.25
C ASP A 909 -25.94 19.10 23.51
N LYS A 910 -25.10 20.00 24.03
CA LYS A 910 -23.78 20.31 23.45
C LYS A 910 -22.75 19.21 23.69
N THR A 911 -22.97 18.34 24.67
CA THR A 911 -22.05 17.23 24.98
C THR A 911 -22.15 16.20 23.86
N ASP A 912 -23.36 15.87 23.46
CA ASP A 912 -23.63 14.76 22.53
C ASP A 912 -24.02 15.25 21.12
N ASN A 913 -24.17 16.56 20.92
CA ASN A 913 -24.79 17.20 19.76
C ASN A 913 -26.14 16.56 19.37
N SER A 914 -26.98 16.32 20.35
CA SER A 914 -28.29 15.67 20.21
C SER A 914 -29.40 16.58 20.77
N PHE A 915 -30.66 16.18 20.61
CA PHE A 915 -31.81 16.96 21.04
C PHE A 915 -32.58 16.28 22.18
N VAL A 916 -32.85 17.03 23.24
CA VAL A 916 -33.87 16.73 24.23
C VAL A 916 -35.19 17.31 23.73
N ILE A 917 -36.22 16.47 23.60
CA ILE A 917 -37.56 16.89 23.14
C ILE A 917 -38.45 17.04 24.37
N ILE A 918 -38.84 18.28 24.68
CA ILE A 918 -39.54 18.65 25.92
C ILE A 918 -40.96 19.11 25.60
N ASP A 919 -41.97 18.52 26.23
CA ASP A 919 -43.34 19.03 26.20
C ASP A 919 -43.44 20.36 26.96
N THR A 920 -43.76 21.43 26.24
CA THR A 920 -43.79 22.81 26.75
C THR A 920 -44.86 23.08 27.81
N LYS A 921 -45.91 22.25 27.91
CA LYS A 921 -46.98 22.47 28.89
C LYS A 921 -46.68 21.80 30.23
N LYS A 922 -46.05 20.63 30.19
CA LYS A 922 -45.82 19.79 31.37
C LYS A 922 -44.35 19.70 31.78
N GLU A 923 -43.44 20.24 30.99
CA GLU A 923 -41.98 20.15 31.17
C GLU A 923 -41.52 18.68 31.31
N LEU A 924 -42.11 17.80 30.50
CA LEU A 924 -41.80 16.38 30.46
C LEU A 924 -40.94 16.05 29.23
N VAL A 925 -39.97 15.15 29.39
CA VAL A 925 -39.01 14.77 28.34
C VAL A 925 -39.50 13.51 27.62
N LEU A 926 -39.44 13.53 26.29
CA LEU A 926 -39.71 12.36 25.45
C LEU A 926 -38.66 11.27 25.73
N THR A 927 -39.09 10.18 26.36
CA THR A 927 -38.24 9.14 26.91
C THR A 927 -38.59 7.77 26.34
N TRP A 928 -37.59 6.92 26.12
CA TRP A 928 -37.80 5.52 25.81
C TRP A 928 -37.75 4.67 27.09
N ASP A 929 -38.92 4.22 27.57
CA ASP A 929 -39.01 3.22 28.65
C ASP A 929 -38.58 1.85 28.09
N LYS A 930 -37.30 1.52 28.27
CA LYS A 930 -36.68 0.26 27.79
C LYS A 930 -37.33 -0.99 28.40
N LEU A 931 -37.85 -0.91 29.63
CA LEU A 931 -38.47 -2.05 30.31
C LEU A 931 -39.85 -2.38 29.73
N LYS A 932 -40.61 -1.34 29.35
CA LYS A 932 -41.97 -1.50 28.80
C LYS A 932 -42.01 -1.43 27.28
N SER A 933 -40.88 -1.16 26.62
CA SER A 933 -40.75 -0.93 25.18
C SER A 933 -41.72 0.12 24.66
N LYS A 934 -41.83 1.27 25.36
CA LYS A 934 -42.76 2.35 25.04
C LYS A 934 -42.08 3.71 24.99
N ILE A 935 -42.67 4.64 24.24
CA ILE A 935 -42.28 6.05 24.20
C ILE A 935 -43.24 6.85 25.09
N THR A 936 -42.69 7.46 26.13
CA THR A 936 -43.41 8.18 27.19
C THR A 936 -42.87 9.60 27.35
N PHE A 937 -43.58 10.42 28.11
CA PHE A 937 -43.13 11.74 28.56
C PHE A 937 -42.94 11.69 30.07
N GLU A 938 -41.70 11.78 30.53
CA GLU A 938 -41.32 11.59 31.94
C GLU A 938 -40.64 12.83 32.54
N SER A 939 -40.80 13.02 33.85
CA SER A 939 -40.16 14.11 34.60
C SER A 939 -38.82 13.65 35.16
N GLY A 940 -37.82 14.55 35.18
CA GLY A 940 -36.51 14.30 35.80
C GLY A 940 -35.59 13.33 35.04
N LYS A 941 -35.94 12.94 33.81
CA LYS A 941 -35.06 12.16 32.92
C LYS A 941 -34.50 13.03 31.80
N ILE A 942 -33.30 12.68 31.36
CA ILE A 942 -32.63 13.30 30.21
C ILE A 942 -32.42 12.18 29.19
N GLU A 943 -33.30 12.11 28.21
CA GLU A 943 -33.18 11.24 27.04
C GLU A 943 -32.96 12.12 25.82
N THR A 944 -32.00 11.74 24.97
CA THR A 944 -31.58 12.54 23.83
C THR A 944 -31.75 11.79 22.52
N TRP A 945 -31.99 12.55 21.45
CA TRP A 945 -32.38 12.05 20.14
C TRP A 945 -31.60 12.75 19.02
N TYR A 946 -31.19 11.99 18.00
CA TYR A 946 -30.66 12.53 16.75
C TYR A 946 -31.76 12.63 15.69
N LEU A 947 -31.70 13.67 14.87
CA LEU A 947 -32.42 13.79 13.62
C LEU A 947 -31.49 13.31 12.50
N LYS A 948 -31.92 12.33 11.70
CA LYS A 948 -31.17 11.86 10.52
C LYS A 948 -31.95 12.16 9.27
N LYS A 949 -31.37 12.92 8.34
CA LYS A 949 -32.04 13.25 7.07
C LYS A 949 -32.08 12.04 6.13
N SER A 950 -33.17 11.90 5.37
CA SER A 950 -33.29 10.86 4.37
C SER A 950 -32.24 11.01 3.26
N THR A 951 -31.61 9.88 2.92
CA THR A 951 -30.74 9.70 1.76
C THR A 951 -31.55 9.41 0.49
N ASN A 952 -32.82 9.05 0.61
CA ASN A 952 -33.71 8.72 -0.50
C ASN A 952 -34.45 9.98 -1.00
N PRO A 953 -34.20 10.44 -2.25
CA PRO A 953 -34.85 11.63 -2.80
C PRO A 953 -36.38 11.54 -2.86
N LYS A 954 -36.93 10.32 -2.89
CA LYS A 954 -38.39 10.07 -2.97
C LYS A 954 -39.08 10.04 -1.61
N GLN A 955 -38.33 10.07 -0.50
CA GLN A 955 -38.84 10.00 0.88
C GLN A 955 -38.24 11.13 1.72
N MET A 956 -38.49 12.39 1.33
CA MET A 956 -37.89 13.56 1.98
C MET A 956 -38.37 13.75 3.44
N GLY A 957 -37.48 13.54 4.41
CA GLY A 957 -37.78 13.71 5.84
C GLY A 957 -36.59 13.44 6.75
N TYR A 958 -36.87 13.35 8.05
CA TYR A 958 -35.93 13.12 9.14
C TYR A 958 -36.42 11.97 10.02
N GLN A 959 -35.55 11.01 10.28
CA GLN A 959 -35.74 9.98 11.30
C GLN A 959 -35.33 10.53 12.66
N ILE A 960 -36.09 10.21 13.71
CA ILE A 960 -35.76 10.58 15.11
C ILE A 960 -35.20 9.33 15.79
N ILE A 961 -33.88 9.31 15.93
CA ILE A 961 -33.05 8.16 16.32
C ILE A 961 -32.60 8.32 17.76
N ASN A 962 -32.60 7.25 18.55
CA ASN A 962 -32.10 7.30 19.92
C ASN A 962 -30.57 7.54 19.93
N TYR A 963 -30.09 8.38 20.86
CA TYR A 963 -28.66 8.71 20.96
C TYR A 963 -27.80 7.48 21.31
N LEU A 964 -28.23 6.71 22.32
CA LEU A 964 -27.48 5.55 22.84
C LEU A 964 -27.57 4.35 21.92
N ASP A 965 -28.76 4.04 21.41
CA ASP A 965 -28.98 2.93 20.46
C ASP A 965 -29.45 3.47 19.11
N ARG A 966 -28.49 3.76 18.23
CA ARG A 966 -28.77 4.35 16.91
C ARG A 966 -29.46 3.40 15.94
N SER A 967 -29.58 2.12 16.29
CA SER A 967 -30.44 1.18 15.58
C SER A 967 -31.92 1.42 15.86
N LYS A 968 -32.26 2.26 16.84
CA LYS A 968 -33.63 2.50 17.28
C LYS A 968 -34.15 3.86 16.88
N VAL A 969 -35.36 3.86 16.32
CA VAL A 969 -36.00 5.05 15.73
C VAL A 969 -37.47 5.12 16.13
N LEU A 970 -38.02 6.33 16.18
CA LEU A 970 -39.46 6.53 16.33
C LEU A 970 -40.20 6.09 15.06
N GLU A 971 -41.30 5.35 15.24
CA GLU A 971 -42.18 4.93 14.15
C GLU A 971 -43.65 5.16 14.51
N TYR A 972 -44.43 5.67 13.54
CA TYR A 972 -45.88 5.81 13.66
C TYR A 972 -46.64 4.72 12.90
N ASP A 973 -47.87 4.42 13.33
CA ASP A 973 -48.73 3.45 12.65
C ASP A 973 -49.49 4.08 11.46
N THR A 974 -49.51 3.36 10.34
CA THR A 974 -50.36 3.65 9.18
C THR A 974 -51.49 2.63 9.03
N ASP A 975 -52.54 2.99 8.29
CA ASP A 975 -53.56 2.07 7.79
C ASP A 975 -53.12 1.38 6.48
N ASN A 976 -53.99 0.52 5.95
CA ASN A 976 -53.72 -0.25 4.73
C ASN A 976 -53.56 0.63 3.48
N ASP A 977 -54.04 1.87 3.54
CA ASP A 977 -53.93 2.86 2.47
C ASP A 977 -52.73 3.81 2.69
N GLY A 978 -51.90 3.55 3.70
CA GLY A 978 -50.70 4.35 4.02
C GLY A 978 -50.99 5.67 4.76
N LYS A 979 -52.21 5.91 5.23
CA LYS A 979 -52.56 7.10 6.03
C LYS A 979 -52.24 6.91 7.50
N VAL A 980 -51.88 8.00 8.17
CA VAL A 980 -51.48 7.98 9.59
C VAL A 980 -52.71 7.81 10.48
N LYS A 981 -52.64 6.88 11.43
CA LYS A 981 -53.78 6.58 12.32
C LYS A 981 -53.87 7.57 13.49
N ASP A 982 -55.05 8.18 13.68
CA ASP A 982 -55.33 9.07 14.81
C ASP A 982 -55.42 8.34 16.15
N GLY A 983 -54.76 8.88 17.16
CA GLY A 983 -54.73 8.36 18.53
C GLY A 983 -53.85 7.13 18.73
N LYS A 984 -53.07 6.69 17.73
CA LYS A 984 -52.16 5.55 17.89
C LYS A 984 -50.83 5.98 18.48
N ARG A 985 -50.24 5.09 19.29
CA ARG A 985 -48.95 5.31 19.97
C ARG A 985 -47.82 5.34 18.96
N ILE A 986 -46.84 6.20 19.22
CA ILE A 986 -45.53 6.11 18.59
C ILE A 986 -44.77 5.00 19.28
N ARG A 987 -44.12 4.14 18.49
CA ARG A 987 -43.32 3.02 18.99
C ARG A 987 -41.84 3.25 18.71
N ILE A 988 -41.01 2.53 19.45
CA ILE A 988 -39.61 2.34 19.08
C ILE A 988 -39.52 1.18 18.07
N ALA A 989 -38.79 1.37 16.98
CA ALA A 989 -38.58 0.36 15.94
C ALA A 989 -37.08 0.24 15.59
N THR A 990 -36.70 -0.84 14.91
CA THR A 990 -35.37 -0.91 14.28
C THR A 990 -35.32 -0.01 13.05
N LEU A 991 -34.25 0.75 12.90
CA LEU A 991 -34.00 1.68 11.81
C LEU A 991 -34.04 0.96 10.47
N ASP A 992 -34.87 1.46 9.56
CA ASP A 992 -35.02 0.97 8.20
C ASP A 992 -35.15 2.19 7.26
N GLU A 993 -34.09 2.49 6.52
CA GLU A 993 -34.03 3.66 5.64
C GLU A 993 -35.09 3.64 4.52
N ASN A 994 -35.65 2.48 4.19
CA ASN A 994 -36.65 2.34 3.15
C ASN A 994 -38.09 2.50 3.66
N LYS A 995 -38.29 2.57 4.98
CA LYS A 995 -39.61 2.52 5.61
C LYS A 995 -40.20 3.93 5.80
N PRO A 996 -41.28 4.29 5.07
CA PRO A 996 -41.83 5.65 5.14
C PRO A 996 -42.36 6.05 6.52
N SER A 997 -42.86 5.10 7.31
CA SER A 997 -43.45 5.33 8.65
C SER A 997 -42.43 5.77 9.72
N GLN A 998 -41.14 5.81 9.38
CA GLN A 998 -40.07 6.29 10.26
C GLN A 998 -39.66 7.74 9.99
N TYR A 999 -40.21 8.37 8.95
CA TYR A 999 -39.81 9.71 8.53
C TYR A 999 -40.80 10.78 8.98
N PHE A 1000 -40.27 11.76 9.70
CA PHE A 1000 -40.94 12.97 10.13
C PHE A 1000 -40.43 14.17 9.32
N ARG A 1001 -41.19 15.26 9.28
CA ARG A 1001 -40.67 16.52 8.80
C ARG A 1001 -39.70 17.11 9.82
N PHE A 1002 -38.82 17.98 9.35
CA PHE A 1002 -38.03 18.80 10.27
C PHE A 1002 -38.96 19.51 11.25
N PRO A 1003 -38.57 19.73 12.53
CA PRO A 1003 -39.41 20.43 13.49
C PRO A 1003 -39.95 21.75 12.91
N GLN A 1004 -41.28 21.91 12.94
CA GLN A 1004 -41.96 23.06 12.35
C GLN A 1004 -42.17 24.13 13.43
N LYS A 1005 -41.55 25.31 13.25
CA LYS A 1005 -41.69 26.43 14.18
C LYS A 1005 -43.15 26.90 14.19
N VAL A 1006 -43.71 27.05 15.38
CA VAL A 1006 -45.03 27.67 15.55
C VAL A 1006 -44.90 29.15 15.18
N GLN A 1007 -45.67 29.60 14.19
CA GLN A 1007 -45.86 31.03 13.95
C GLN A 1007 -46.76 31.56 15.06
N GLU A 1008 -46.20 32.38 15.94
CA GLU A 1008 -46.95 33.09 16.99
C GLU A 1008 -47.67 34.30 16.43
#